data_AF-A0A922CX55-F1
#
_entry.id   AF-A0A922CX55-F1
#
_cell.length_a   1.000
_cell.length_b   1.000
_cell.length_c   1.000
_cell.angle_alpha   90.00
_cell.angle_beta   90.00
_cell.angle_gamma   90.00
#
_symmetry.space_group_name_H-M   'P 1'
#
loop_
_entity.id
_entity.type
_entity.pdbx_description
1 polymer ?
#
loop_
_entity_poly.entity_id
_entity_poly.type
_entity_poly.pdbx_seq_one_letter_code
_entity_poly.pdbx_strand_id
1 'polypeptide(L)'
;MLKARQAYVTTKKANLLRDVATVQTICTKWVLTVETTFSANHHKLNAAEMSSHARTLLEGLAIASKTNHEVLTLINLHLSLGIPLPKSMLMSLFEVMDMLKTIHNIISRNRNQIISSINMVTQHLLFQATSSILDVKKALVSDKNFANKRLDELTCIVIAERALKGAPTTERNISANIALSFIPDATYLEDSYAKLATLLDKVQMLTNFVKSMDNFYDCSWLLWHKNVIPIYFQQNFNIQLNALKLKYFFMVLEDCVVLLQKTDEYYAINKSEEFINFVQSIINSNIINSASQYIETNLRLHIHSHLQLDVVNPFTFEMTNKLLLVADNFRIQHIYMCVVPSVEHYLSTMYYNLTTVVLSDWKTYGEMRQMAKFKFNLKTVQDNLPTQTLEQGLDVLEIMRNIHIFVSKYQYNLNNQIFIERSSNNKYLNSINIRHIANSIRTHGTGIMNTTVNFTYQFLKKKFFTFSQFMYDEHIKSRLIKDLRYFKEIAESNGSMYPYKNAEKFNKAIKVLGLNEDGQSYLDLFRDLISQIGNAMGYVRMIRSGGRHCCSDATIFLPTLEDVESFKELCEEDCLGLQTVQSAENLDHNINNLISNFIQGTEYFKLLVDVFAPVFRNPKNVHLRNFFIIVPPLTLNFVEQMILSKDKMSKKNKIGASFTDDGFAMGVAYILKLLDQDTNFETLHWFDSIWKHIKHEREILEEQKSKGSIQLQQALALTAKKLKTLEEEYKLLYYSLTSARIFFR
;
A
#
# COMPACT_ATOMS: atom_id res chain seq x y z
N MET A 1 13.41 -42.13 -47.26
CA MET A 1 13.99 -41.24 -46.22
C MET A 1 12.96 -40.50 -45.38
N LEU A 2 11.91 -39.88 -45.94
CA LEU A 2 10.96 -39.05 -45.17
C LEU A 2 10.18 -39.83 -44.09
N LYS A 3 9.69 -41.04 -44.41
CA LYS A 3 9.06 -41.97 -43.44
C LYS A 3 9.99 -42.38 -42.30
N ALA A 4 11.28 -42.57 -42.56
CA ALA A 4 12.27 -42.92 -41.54
C ALA A 4 12.54 -41.75 -40.58
N ARG A 5 12.58 -40.51 -41.11
CA ARG A 5 12.70 -39.29 -40.29
C ARG A 5 11.47 -39.08 -39.41
N GLN A 6 10.26 -39.28 -39.94
CA GLN A 6 9.01 -39.20 -39.18
C GLN A 6 8.91 -40.29 -38.11
N ALA A 7 9.29 -41.54 -38.43
CA ALA A 7 9.35 -42.62 -37.46
C ALA A 7 10.34 -42.30 -36.33
N TYR A 8 11.54 -41.80 -36.65
CA TYR A 8 12.54 -41.39 -35.67
C TYR A 8 12.01 -40.31 -34.72
N VAL A 9 11.38 -39.24 -35.24
CA VAL A 9 10.78 -38.18 -34.41
C VAL A 9 9.68 -38.73 -33.50
N THR A 10 8.86 -39.66 -34.00
CA THR A 10 7.76 -40.27 -33.23
C THR A 10 8.31 -41.15 -32.10
N THR A 11 9.32 -41.96 -32.38
CA THR A 11 10.00 -42.79 -31.37
C THR A 11 10.74 -41.93 -30.34
N LYS A 12 11.46 -40.89 -30.77
CA LYS A 12 12.14 -39.96 -29.85
C LYS A 12 11.14 -39.20 -28.99
N LYS A 13 9.99 -38.77 -29.53
CA LYS A 13 8.92 -38.13 -28.75
C LYS A 13 8.40 -39.01 -27.61
N ALA A 14 8.31 -40.32 -27.82
CA ALA A 14 7.86 -41.26 -26.77
C ALA A 14 8.91 -41.48 -25.67
N ASN A 15 10.20 -41.48 -26.03
CA ASN A 15 11.29 -41.82 -25.11
C ASN A 15 12.01 -40.61 -24.50
N LEU A 16 11.77 -39.39 -25.00
CA LEU A 16 12.55 -38.20 -24.65
C LEU A 16 12.66 -37.96 -23.15
N LEU A 17 11.58 -38.07 -22.38
CA LEU A 17 11.61 -37.85 -20.93
C LEU A 17 12.51 -38.86 -20.21
N ARG A 18 12.51 -40.12 -20.64
CA ARG A 18 13.36 -41.17 -20.09
C ARG A 18 14.83 -40.97 -20.49
N ASP A 19 15.06 -40.57 -21.73
CA ASP A 19 16.39 -40.26 -22.25
C ASP A 19 16.99 -39.05 -21.51
N VAL A 20 16.21 -38.01 -21.26
CA VAL A 20 16.65 -36.82 -20.49
C VAL A 20 16.96 -37.19 -19.04
N ALA A 21 16.11 -37.97 -18.37
CA ALA A 21 16.37 -38.40 -16.98
C ALA A 21 17.64 -39.28 -16.86
N THR A 22 17.90 -40.13 -17.85
CA THR A 22 19.13 -40.95 -17.88
C THR A 22 20.37 -40.09 -18.14
N VAL A 23 20.32 -39.17 -19.10
CA VAL A 23 21.40 -38.20 -19.33
C VAL A 23 21.64 -37.35 -18.08
N GLN A 24 20.59 -36.89 -17.39
CA GLN A 24 20.71 -36.12 -16.15
C GLN A 24 21.45 -36.90 -15.07
N THR A 25 21.12 -38.17 -14.88
CA THR A 25 21.79 -39.05 -13.90
C THR A 25 23.26 -39.27 -14.25
N ILE A 26 23.57 -39.44 -15.53
CA ILE A 26 24.96 -39.59 -16.01
C ILE A 26 25.74 -38.28 -15.81
N CYS A 27 25.13 -37.15 -16.18
CA CYS A 27 25.70 -35.82 -16.00
C CYS A 27 26.01 -35.57 -14.52
N THR A 28 25.05 -35.75 -13.61
CA THR A 28 25.26 -35.50 -12.17
C THR A 28 26.33 -36.42 -11.58
N LYS A 29 26.38 -37.69 -11.98
CA LYS A 29 27.47 -38.59 -11.58
C LYS A 29 28.83 -38.08 -12.06
N TRP A 30 28.91 -37.62 -13.30
CA TRP A 30 30.13 -37.06 -13.86
C TRP A 30 30.54 -35.76 -13.14
N VAL A 31 29.59 -34.86 -12.85
CA VAL A 31 29.81 -33.63 -12.05
C VAL A 31 30.51 -33.95 -10.73
N LEU A 32 29.95 -34.88 -9.95
CA LEU A 32 30.51 -35.28 -8.65
C LEU A 32 31.90 -35.91 -8.80
N THR A 33 32.11 -36.66 -9.88
CA THR A 33 33.42 -37.27 -10.17
C THR A 33 34.46 -36.19 -10.50
N VAL A 34 34.09 -35.14 -11.24
CA VAL A 34 34.99 -34.03 -11.57
C VAL A 34 35.31 -33.18 -10.33
N GLU A 35 34.33 -32.89 -9.47
CA GLU A 35 34.58 -32.14 -8.25
C GLU A 35 35.52 -32.87 -7.29
N THR A 36 35.43 -34.21 -7.21
CA THR A 36 36.32 -35.02 -6.37
C THR A 36 37.72 -35.15 -6.97
N THR A 37 37.83 -35.50 -8.25
CA THR A 37 39.12 -35.74 -8.94
C THR A 37 39.97 -34.49 -9.12
N PHE A 38 39.35 -33.33 -9.41
CA PHE A 38 40.08 -32.07 -9.65
C PHE A 38 40.08 -31.11 -8.45
N SER A 39 39.89 -31.65 -7.24
CA SER A 39 40.00 -30.88 -5.99
C SER A 39 41.44 -30.43 -5.72
N ALA A 40 41.62 -29.34 -4.95
CA ALA A 40 42.89 -28.65 -4.77
C ALA A 40 44.03 -29.48 -4.12
N ASN A 41 43.78 -30.72 -3.68
CA ASN A 41 44.75 -31.52 -2.93
C ASN A 41 45.69 -32.38 -3.81
N HIS A 42 45.48 -32.45 -5.13
CA HIS A 42 46.24 -33.34 -6.03
C HIS A 42 47.26 -32.59 -6.91
N HIS A 43 48.41 -32.23 -6.32
CA HIS A 43 49.50 -31.51 -7.04
C HIS A 43 50.55 -32.43 -7.68
N LYS A 44 50.54 -33.74 -7.36
CA LYS A 44 51.40 -34.76 -7.98
C LYS A 44 50.52 -35.93 -8.40
N LEU A 45 50.47 -36.18 -9.71
CA LEU A 45 49.69 -37.28 -10.28
C LEU A 45 50.59 -38.50 -10.51
N ASN A 46 50.18 -39.66 -10.03
CA ASN A 46 50.77 -40.94 -10.41
C ASN A 46 50.25 -41.39 -11.79
N ALA A 47 50.91 -42.34 -12.45
CA ALA A 47 50.50 -42.81 -13.80
C ALA A 47 49.05 -43.36 -13.85
N ALA A 48 48.60 -44.01 -12.77
CA ALA A 48 47.23 -44.48 -12.62
C ALA A 48 46.23 -43.32 -12.49
N GLU A 49 46.59 -42.27 -11.75
CA GLU A 49 45.77 -41.07 -11.57
C GLU A 49 45.68 -40.27 -12.87
N MET A 50 46.80 -40.12 -13.61
CA MET A 50 46.81 -39.52 -14.95
C MET A 50 45.88 -40.25 -15.92
N SER A 51 45.90 -41.59 -15.91
CA SER A 51 45.00 -42.41 -16.73
C SER A 51 43.53 -42.24 -16.32
N SER A 52 43.26 -42.12 -15.02
CA SER A 52 41.91 -41.84 -14.52
C SER A 52 41.42 -40.45 -14.91
N HIS A 53 42.27 -39.43 -14.79
CA HIS A 53 41.96 -38.06 -15.19
C HIS A 53 41.67 -37.97 -16.69
N ALA A 54 42.49 -38.63 -17.53
CA ALA A 54 42.26 -38.73 -18.97
C ALA A 54 40.88 -39.31 -19.29
N ARG A 55 40.52 -40.42 -18.62
CA ARG A 55 39.22 -41.07 -18.79
C ARG A 55 38.07 -40.17 -18.39
N THR A 56 38.12 -39.54 -17.21
CA THR A 56 37.04 -38.65 -16.74
C THR A 56 36.83 -37.46 -17.67
N LEU A 57 37.90 -36.87 -18.21
CA LEU A 57 37.78 -35.78 -19.19
C LEU A 57 37.15 -36.26 -20.51
N LEU A 58 37.60 -37.39 -21.04
CA LEU A 58 37.06 -37.95 -22.29
C LEU A 58 35.60 -38.40 -22.14
N GLU A 59 35.22 -38.96 -21.00
CA GLU A 59 33.82 -39.28 -20.68
C GLU A 59 32.95 -38.01 -20.69
N GLY A 60 33.43 -36.91 -20.10
CA GLY A 60 32.74 -35.64 -20.12
C GLY A 60 32.53 -35.10 -21.54
N LEU A 61 33.57 -35.20 -22.38
CA LEU A 61 33.51 -34.76 -23.78
C LEU A 61 32.52 -35.61 -24.58
N ALA A 62 32.50 -36.92 -24.36
CA ALA A 62 31.54 -37.82 -24.99
C ALA A 62 30.09 -37.50 -24.58
N ILE A 63 29.85 -37.21 -23.29
CA ILE A 63 28.53 -36.82 -22.78
C ILE A 63 28.09 -35.51 -23.44
N ALA A 64 28.91 -34.45 -23.36
CA ALA A 64 28.58 -33.14 -23.92
C ALA A 64 28.34 -33.20 -25.44
N SER A 65 29.22 -33.89 -26.16
CA SER A 65 29.09 -34.11 -27.61
C SER A 65 27.79 -34.84 -27.93
N LYS A 66 27.53 -36.01 -27.31
CA LYS A 66 26.32 -36.78 -27.57
C LYS A 66 25.06 -35.96 -27.31
N THR A 67 24.99 -35.28 -26.17
CA THR A 67 23.84 -34.46 -25.78
C THR A 67 23.61 -33.32 -26.76
N ASN A 68 24.64 -32.58 -27.16
CA ASN A 68 24.51 -31.48 -28.11
C ASN A 68 24.05 -31.97 -29.51
N HIS A 69 24.68 -33.03 -30.03
CA HIS A 69 24.29 -33.59 -31.33
C HIS A 69 22.86 -34.13 -31.32
N GLU A 70 22.41 -34.77 -30.23
CA GLU A 70 21.02 -35.24 -30.10
C GLU A 70 20.02 -34.08 -30.13
N VAL A 71 20.30 -32.97 -29.42
CA VAL A 71 19.45 -31.77 -29.42
C VAL A 71 19.38 -31.13 -30.79
N LEU A 72 20.54 -30.86 -31.41
CA LEU A 72 20.61 -30.25 -32.73
C LEU A 72 19.94 -31.12 -33.79
N THR A 73 20.12 -32.43 -33.74
CA THR A 73 19.46 -33.37 -34.66
C THR A 73 17.95 -33.31 -34.49
N LEU A 74 17.43 -33.29 -33.25
CA LEU A 74 15.99 -33.21 -32.99
C LEU A 74 15.40 -31.90 -33.54
N ILE A 75 16.02 -30.76 -33.24
CA ILE A 75 15.55 -29.43 -33.68
C ILE A 75 15.58 -29.34 -35.22
N ASN A 76 16.69 -29.74 -35.85
CA ASN A 76 16.84 -29.71 -37.30
C ASN A 76 15.85 -30.66 -38.01
N LEU A 77 15.54 -31.82 -37.42
CA LEU A 77 14.53 -32.72 -37.97
C LEU A 77 13.13 -32.09 -37.90
N HIS A 78 12.76 -31.47 -36.78
CA HIS A 78 11.49 -30.76 -36.65
C HIS A 78 11.36 -29.62 -37.66
N LEU A 79 12.41 -28.83 -37.85
CA LEU A 79 12.49 -27.78 -38.87
C LEU A 79 12.34 -28.35 -40.28
N SER A 80 13.12 -29.38 -40.62
CA SER A 80 13.12 -29.97 -41.98
C SER A 80 11.79 -30.62 -42.36
N LEU A 81 11.03 -31.12 -41.38
CA LEU A 81 9.73 -31.75 -41.58
C LEU A 81 8.57 -30.76 -41.46
N GLY A 82 8.81 -29.52 -41.04
CA GLY A 82 7.76 -28.52 -40.77
C GLY A 82 6.82 -28.90 -39.63
N ILE A 83 7.26 -29.74 -38.69
CA ILE A 83 6.44 -30.22 -37.57
C ILE A 83 6.68 -29.33 -36.35
N PRO A 84 5.66 -28.65 -35.81
CA PRO A 84 5.83 -27.79 -34.64
C PRO A 84 6.26 -28.60 -33.40
N LEU A 85 7.14 -28.01 -32.59
CA LEU A 85 7.59 -28.59 -31.33
C LEU A 85 6.48 -28.44 -30.27
N PRO A 86 5.99 -29.54 -29.66
CA PRO A 86 5.00 -29.45 -28.60
C PRO A 86 5.62 -28.91 -27.30
N LYS A 87 4.81 -28.24 -26.46
CA LYS A 87 5.26 -27.65 -25.19
C LYS A 87 5.97 -28.67 -24.28
N SER A 88 5.53 -29.92 -24.23
CA SER A 88 6.17 -30.96 -23.42
C SER A 88 7.60 -31.30 -23.87
N MET A 89 7.86 -31.29 -25.18
CA MET A 89 9.20 -31.52 -25.74
C MET A 89 10.10 -30.31 -25.52
N LEU A 90 9.53 -29.10 -25.57
CA LEU A 90 10.24 -27.88 -25.28
C LEU A 90 10.74 -27.84 -23.82
N MET A 91 9.94 -28.32 -22.87
CA MET A 91 10.37 -28.47 -21.47
C MET A 91 11.60 -29.37 -21.35
N SER A 92 11.57 -30.53 -21.99
CA SER A 92 12.70 -31.46 -22.00
C SER A 92 13.93 -30.85 -22.67
N LEU A 93 13.76 -30.01 -23.70
CA LEU A 93 14.87 -29.29 -24.32
C LEU A 93 15.51 -28.28 -23.37
N PHE A 94 14.71 -27.55 -22.58
CA PHE A 94 15.24 -26.64 -21.57
C PHE A 94 16.04 -27.38 -20.49
N GLU A 95 15.58 -28.55 -20.05
CA GLU A 95 16.35 -29.38 -19.12
C GLU A 95 17.68 -29.84 -19.72
N VAL A 96 17.71 -30.14 -21.02
CA VAL A 96 18.97 -30.49 -21.70
C VAL A 96 19.92 -29.29 -21.80
N MET A 97 19.40 -28.09 -22.06
CA MET A 97 20.21 -26.87 -22.04
C MET A 97 20.79 -26.61 -20.65
N ASP A 98 19.98 -26.78 -19.60
CA ASP A 98 20.43 -26.68 -18.21
C ASP A 98 21.56 -27.69 -17.91
N MET A 99 21.47 -28.92 -18.43
CA MET A 99 22.54 -29.93 -18.28
C MET A 99 23.84 -29.51 -18.98
N LEU A 100 23.78 -29.00 -20.21
CA LEU A 100 24.95 -28.51 -20.93
C LEU A 100 25.62 -27.34 -20.19
N LYS A 101 24.82 -26.41 -19.66
CA LYS A 101 25.33 -25.29 -18.87
C LYS A 101 25.84 -25.69 -17.48
N THR A 102 25.29 -26.76 -16.90
CA THR A 102 25.86 -27.37 -15.70
C THR A 102 27.28 -27.87 -15.97
N ILE A 103 27.50 -28.61 -17.06
CA ILE A 103 28.84 -29.08 -17.48
C ILE A 103 29.80 -27.90 -17.66
N HIS A 104 29.36 -26.84 -18.36
CA HIS A 104 30.16 -25.63 -18.54
C HIS A 104 30.56 -24.98 -17.21
N ASN A 105 29.62 -24.82 -16.27
CA ASN A 105 29.87 -24.20 -14.97
C ASN A 105 30.94 -24.96 -14.16
N ILE A 106 30.93 -26.29 -14.19
CA ILE A 106 31.91 -27.11 -13.46
C ILE A 106 33.29 -27.03 -14.08
N ILE A 107 33.38 -27.08 -15.42
CA ILE A 107 34.65 -26.91 -16.13
C ILE A 107 35.22 -25.52 -15.85
N SER A 108 34.37 -24.49 -15.82
CA SER A 108 34.78 -23.12 -15.51
C SER A 108 35.32 -22.98 -14.08
N ARG A 109 34.63 -23.56 -13.09
CA ARG A 109 35.07 -23.57 -11.67
C ARG A 109 36.41 -24.27 -11.48
N ASN A 110 36.62 -25.40 -12.16
CA ASN A 110 37.83 -26.22 -12.01
C ASN A 110 38.86 -25.99 -13.15
N ARG A 111 38.73 -24.92 -13.93
CA ARG A 111 39.47 -24.69 -15.18
C ARG A 111 40.97 -24.80 -15.03
N ASN A 112 41.53 -24.17 -14.00
CA ASN A 112 42.98 -24.16 -13.76
C ASN A 112 43.52 -25.56 -13.47
N GLN A 113 42.80 -26.35 -12.66
CA GLN A 113 43.20 -27.71 -12.31
C GLN A 113 43.06 -28.67 -13.50
N ILE A 114 42.00 -28.51 -14.29
CA ILE A 114 41.79 -29.28 -15.52
C ILE A 114 42.92 -28.99 -16.52
N ILE A 115 43.29 -27.73 -16.75
CA ILE A 115 44.38 -27.36 -17.67
C ILE A 115 45.73 -27.94 -17.19
N SER A 116 46.04 -27.81 -15.89
CA SER A 116 47.26 -28.39 -15.31
C SER A 116 47.31 -29.90 -15.50
N SER A 117 46.20 -30.59 -15.21
CA SER A 117 46.08 -32.02 -15.40
C SER A 117 46.19 -32.44 -16.86
N ILE A 118 45.60 -31.69 -17.81
CA ILE A 118 45.72 -31.97 -19.25
C ILE A 118 47.18 -31.90 -19.68
N ASN A 119 47.95 -30.93 -19.18
CA ASN A 119 49.37 -30.80 -19.50
C ASN A 119 50.16 -32.02 -19.02
N MET A 120 49.95 -32.44 -17.76
CA MET A 120 50.63 -33.61 -17.19
C MET A 120 50.25 -34.92 -17.91
N VAL A 121 48.96 -35.13 -18.17
CA VAL A 121 48.44 -36.30 -18.86
C VAL A 121 48.96 -36.37 -20.29
N THR A 122 48.94 -35.24 -21.02
CA THR A 122 49.42 -35.20 -22.40
C THR A 122 50.92 -35.49 -22.47
N GLN A 123 51.73 -34.98 -21.53
CA GLN A 123 53.16 -35.32 -21.44
C GLN A 123 53.38 -36.82 -21.23
N HIS A 124 52.60 -37.46 -20.34
CA HIS A 124 52.70 -38.89 -20.09
C HIS A 124 52.30 -39.73 -21.32
N LEU A 125 51.22 -39.37 -22.01
CA LEU A 125 50.78 -40.05 -23.23
C LEU A 125 51.79 -39.90 -24.38
N LEU A 126 52.39 -38.71 -24.54
CA LEU A 126 53.45 -38.49 -25.52
C LEU A 126 54.70 -39.32 -25.22
N PHE A 127 55.07 -39.48 -23.95
CA PHE A 127 56.16 -40.35 -23.55
C PHE A 127 55.88 -41.82 -23.93
N GLN A 128 54.67 -42.30 -23.66
CA GLN A 128 54.25 -43.66 -24.07
C GLN A 128 54.26 -43.84 -25.59
N ALA A 129 53.68 -42.89 -26.34
CA ALA A 129 53.66 -42.93 -27.80
C ALA A 129 55.08 -42.91 -28.40
N THR A 130 55.97 -42.07 -27.86
CA THR A 130 57.38 -42.02 -28.28
C THR A 130 58.12 -43.32 -27.97
N SER A 131 57.85 -43.95 -26.83
CA SER A 131 58.42 -45.27 -26.48
C SER A 131 57.97 -46.34 -27.47
N SER A 132 56.68 -46.40 -27.82
CA SER A 132 56.16 -47.36 -28.80
C SER A 132 56.81 -47.18 -30.17
N ILE A 133 57.03 -45.93 -30.62
CA ILE A 133 57.73 -45.66 -31.88
C ILE A 133 59.20 -46.07 -31.81
N LEU A 134 59.87 -45.86 -30.67
CA LEU A 134 61.25 -46.30 -30.46
C LEU A 134 61.39 -47.83 -30.53
N ASP A 135 60.40 -48.57 -30.05
CA ASP A 135 60.40 -50.03 -30.14
C ASP A 135 60.20 -50.53 -31.58
N VAL A 136 59.30 -49.89 -32.36
CA VAL A 136 59.14 -50.16 -33.80
C VAL A 136 60.42 -49.83 -34.57
N LYS A 137 61.09 -48.72 -34.23
CA LYS A 137 62.38 -48.33 -34.82
C LYS A 137 63.47 -49.36 -34.54
N LYS A 138 63.55 -49.89 -33.32
CA LYS A 138 64.53 -50.95 -32.96
C LYS A 138 64.26 -52.24 -33.73
N ALA A 139 63.00 -52.64 -33.86
CA ALA A 139 62.59 -53.83 -34.61
C ALA A 139 63.03 -53.74 -36.09
N LEU A 140 62.77 -52.60 -36.74
CA LEU A 140 63.16 -52.34 -38.13
C LEU A 140 64.68 -52.32 -38.36
N VAL A 141 65.44 -51.74 -37.42
CA VAL A 141 66.92 -51.66 -37.52
C VAL A 141 67.60 -53.01 -37.29
N SER A 142 66.96 -53.91 -36.56
CA SER A 142 67.50 -55.25 -36.26
C SER A 142 67.36 -56.26 -37.42
N ASP A 143 66.60 -55.92 -38.47
CA ASP A 143 66.26 -56.85 -39.55
C ASP A 143 67.34 -56.84 -40.66
N LYS A 144 67.92 -58.00 -40.98
CA LYS A 144 69.16 -58.11 -41.78
C LYS A 144 68.99 -57.87 -43.29
N ASN A 145 67.76 -57.84 -43.81
CA ASN A 145 67.47 -57.59 -45.23
C ASN A 145 67.06 -56.12 -45.47
N PHE A 146 68.06 -55.24 -45.45
CA PHE A 146 67.87 -53.80 -45.67
C PHE A 146 67.79 -53.49 -47.18
N ALA A 147 66.56 -53.40 -47.71
CA ALA A 147 66.29 -52.91 -49.06
C ALA A 147 65.78 -51.46 -49.02
N ASN A 148 65.99 -50.70 -50.11
CA ASN A 148 65.60 -49.29 -50.26
C ASN A 148 64.14 -48.98 -49.85
N LYS A 149 63.20 -49.94 -49.95
CA LYS A 149 61.80 -49.79 -49.50
C LYS A 149 61.65 -49.55 -47.99
N ARG A 150 62.54 -50.09 -47.15
CA ARG A 150 62.50 -49.92 -45.69
C ARG A 150 63.21 -48.65 -45.20
N LEU A 151 63.95 -47.97 -46.09
CA LEU A 151 64.58 -46.69 -45.79
C LEU A 151 63.53 -45.58 -45.70
N ASP A 152 62.57 -45.56 -46.60
CA ASP A 152 61.45 -44.60 -46.58
C ASP A 152 60.61 -44.78 -45.30
N GLU A 153 60.26 -46.02 -44.93
CA GLU A 153 59.58 -46.36 -43.68
C GLU A 153 60.35 -45.86 -42.44
N LEU A 154 61.67 -46.06 -42.42
CA LEU A 154 62.53 -45.56 -41.34
C LEU A 154 62.56 -44.02 -41.28
N THR A 155 62.59 -43.34 -42.42
CA THR A 155 62.55 -41.87 -42.45
C THR A 155 61.23 -41.33 -41.91
N CYS A 156 60.11 -41.95 -42.27
CA CYS A 156 58.78 -41.64 -41.72
C CYS A 156 58.74 -41.81 -40.20
N ILE A 157 59.32 -42.89 -39.66
CA ILE A 157 59.42 -43.13 -38.20
C ILE A 157 60.26 -42.06 -37.51
N VAL A 158 61.38 -41.65 -38.10
CA VAL A 158 62.24 -40.59 -37.55
C VAL A 158 61.53 -39.24 -37.56
N ILE A 159 60.74 -38.95 -38.59
CA ILE A 159 59.91 -37.74 -38.66
C ILE A 159 58.84 -37.77 -37.56
N ALA A 160 58.13 -38.90 -37.39
CA ALA A 160 57.13 -39.06 -36.34
C ALA A 160 57.73 -38.94 -34.93
N GLU A 161 58.90 -39.55 -34.69
CA GLU A 161 59.65 -39.45 -33.43
C GLU A 161 60.03 -38.00 -33.11
N ARG A 162 60.54 -37.25 -34.10
CA ARG A 162 60.90 -35.83 -33.92
C ARG A 162 59.69 -34.94 -33.68
N ALA A 163 58.57 -35.23 -34.34
CA ALA A 163 57.33 -34.48 -34.16
C ALA A 163 56.75 -34.66 -32.75
N LEU A 164 56.80 -35.88 -32.19
CA LEU A 164 56.24 -36.20 -30.86
C LEU A 164 57.15 -35.81 -29.67
N LYS A 165 58.47 -35.66 -29.88
CA LYS A 165 59.42 -35.26 -28.83
C LYS A 165 59.27 -33.83 -28.32
N GLY A 166 58.40 -33.02 -28.93
CA GLY A 166 58.17 -31.64 -28.52
C GLY A 166 56.75 -31.37 -28.06
N ALA A 167 56.38 -30.09 -27.90
CA ALA A 167 55.02 -29.70 -27.51
C ALA A 167 53.95 -30.27 -28.46
N PRO A 168 52.80 -30.75 -27.93
CA PRO A 168 51.69 -31.30 -28.72
C PRO A 168 50.92 -30.17 -29.43
N THR A 169 51.51 -29.59 -30.48
CA THR A 169 50.77 -28.67 -31.35
C THR A 169 49.94 -29.45 -32.35
N THR A 170 48.85 -28.86 -32.86
CA THR A 170 48.01 -29.47 -33.90
C THR A 170 48.85 -29.84 -35.13
N GLU A 171 49.76 -28.97 -35.56
CA GLU A 171 50.65 -29.18 -36.70
C GLU A 171 51.61 -30.37 -36.50
N ARG A 172 52.16 -30.53 -35.28
CA ARG A 172 53.07 -31.64 -34.96
C ARG A 172 52.33 -32.97 -34.88
N ASN A 173 51.12 -32.98 -34.30
CA ASN A 173 50.28 -34.17 -34.28
C ASN A 173 49.86 -34.59 -35.69
N ILE A 174 49.48 -33.63 -36.55
CA ILE A 174 49.17 -33.89 -37.97
C ILE A 174 50.39 -34.44 -38.70
N SER A 175 51.56 -33.82 -38.51
CA SER A 175 52.82 -34.27 -39.12
C SER A 175 53.20 -35.70 -38.68
N ALA A 176 53.02 -36.02 -37.40
CA ALA A 176 53.24 -37.36 -36.87
C ALA A 176 52.25 -38.37 -37.47
N ASN A 177 50.95 -38.06 -37.51
CA ASN A 177 49.93 -38.94 -38.10
C ASN A 177 50.15 -39.18 -39.59
N ILE A 178 50.51 -38.14 -40.35
CA ILE A 178 50.85 -38.26 -41.78
C ILE A 178 52.07 -39.17 -41.95
N ALA A 179 53.13 -38.94 -41.19
CA ALA A 179 54.33 -39.76 -41.26
C ALA A 179 54.04 -41.24 -40.91
N LEU A 180 53.21 -41.49 -39.88
CA LEU A 180 52.82 -42.85 -39.50
C LEU A 180 51.89 -43.52 -40.52
N SER A 181 51.09 -42.77 -41.28
CA SER A 181 50.19 -43.31 -42.31
C SER A 181 50.91 -43.91 -43.53
N PHE A 182 52.18 -43.53 -43.75
CA PHE A 182 53.01 -44.10 -44.81
C PHE A 182 53.69 -45.41 -44.41
N ILE A 183 53.54 -45.85 -43.16
CA ILE A 183 54.12 -47.09 -42.66
C ILE A 183 53.08 -48.21 -42.82
N PRO A 184 53.40 -49.30 -43.53
CA PRO A 184 52.49 -50.44 -43.66
C PRO A 184 52.21 -51.12 -42.32
N ASP A 185 50.97 -51.57 -42.10
CA ASP A 185 50.54 -52.28 -40.88
C ASP A 185 51.42 -53.50 -40.54
N ALA A 186 51.99 -54.17 -41.55
CA ALA A 186 52.88 -55.32 -41.41
C ALA A 186 54.22 -55.01 -40.68
N THR A 187 54.53 -53.73 -40.50
CA THR A 187 55.76 -53.25 -39.85
C THR A 187 55.64 -53.21 -38.33
N TYR A 188 54.41 -53.16 -37.82
CA TYR A 188 54.13 -53.10 -36.40
C TYR A 188 54.08 -54.51 -35.80
N LEU A 189 54.64 -54.68 -34.59
CA LEU A 189 54.56 -55.93 -33.85
C LEU A 189 53.18 -56.03 -33.17
N GLU A 190 52.39 -57.06 -33.49
CA GLU A 190 51.06 -57.28 -32.88
C GLU A 190 50.12 -56.04 -32.98
N ASP A 191 49.15 -55.91 -32.06
CA ASP A 191 48.22 -54.76 -31.92
C ASP A 191 48.90 -53.43 -31.49
N SER A 192 50.22 -53.29 -31.64
CA SER A 192 50.95 -52.07 -31.25
C SER A 192 50.52 -50.84 -32.06
N TYR A 193 50.15 -51.03 -33.33
CA TYR A 193 49.59 -49.97 -34.17
C TYR A 193 48.27 -49.43 -33.60
N ALA A 194 47.34 -50.32 -33.24
CA ALA A 194 46.06 -49.94 -32.64
C ALA A 194 46.26 -49.22 -31.30
N LYS A 195 47.18 -49.70 -30.46
CA LYS A 195 47.55 -49.03 -29.21
C LYS A 195 48.11 -47.62 -29.46
N LEU A 196 49.04 -47.47 -30.39
CA LEU A 196 49.63 -46.18 -30.75
C LEU A 196 48.58 -45.21 -31.30
N ALA A 197 47.68 -45.67 -32.17
CA ALA A 197 46.57 -44.88 -32.69
C ALA A 197 45.69 -44.36 -31.54
N THR A 198 45.30 -45.22 -30.59
CA THR A 198 44.49 -44.78 -29.45
C THR A 198 45.21 -43.77 -28.53
N LEU A 199 46.54 -43.85 -28.41
CA LEU A 199 47.33 -42.87 -27.64
C LEU A 199 47.35 -41.51 -28.34
N LEU A 200 47.60 -41.50 -29.64
CA LEU A 200 47.63 -40.27 -30.44
C LEU A 200 46.25 -39.60 -30.52
N ASP A 201 45.18 -40.39 -30.65
CA ASP A 201 43.80 -39.90 -30.59
C ASP A 201 43.51 -39.24 -29.24
N LYS A 202 43.90 -39.87 -28.12
CA LYS A 202 43.74 -39.29 -26.78
C LYS A 202 44.52 -37.97 -26.64
N VAL A 203 45.75 -37.91 -27.15
CA VAL A 203 46.56 -36.68 -27.15
C VAL A 203 45.86 -35.57 -27.94
N GLN A 204 45.34 -35.87 -29.13
CA GLN A 204 44.63 -34.90 -29.97
C GLN A 204 43.34 -34.39 -29.30
N MET A 205 42.55 -35.30 -28.70
CA MET A 205 41.31 -34.96 -28.02
C MET A 205 41.55 -34.11 -26.77
N LEU A 206 42.57 -34.44 -25.97
CA LEU A 206 42.91 -33.68 -24.75
C LEU A 206 43.52 -32.30 -25.06
N THR A 207 44.34 -32.20 -26.11
CA THR A 207 44.93 -30.92 -26.55
C THR A 207 43.84 -29.94 -27.00
N ASN A 208 42.81 -30.43 -27.70
CA ASN A 208 41.68 -29.62 -28.14
C ASN A 208 40.53 -29.55 -27.13
N PHE A 209 40.68 -30.13 -25.94
CA PHE A 209 39.57 -30.37 -25.01
C PHE A 209 38.76 -29.12 -24.69
N VAL A 210 39.41 -28.02 -24.30
CA VAL A 210 38.72 -26.78 -23.93
C VAL A 210 37.95 -26.22 -25.12
N LYS A 211 38.57 -26.17 -26.30
CA LYS A 211 37.95 -25.67 -27.53
C LYS A 211 36.78 -26.55 -27.98
N SER A 212 36.92 -27.87 -27.89
CA SER A 212 35.86 -28.82 -28.20
C SER A 212 34.69 -28.67 -27.22
N MET A 213 34.97 -28.53 -25.92
CA MET A 213 33.96 -28.28 -24.90
C MET A 213 33.24 -26.96 -25.11
N ASP A 214 33.97 -25.87 -25.40
CA ASP A 214 33.43 -24.55 -25.76
C ASP A 214 32.37 -24.65 -26.87
N ASN A 215 32.61 -25.48 -27.89
CA ASN A 215 31.66 -25.69 -28.98
C ASN A 215 30.46 -26.58 -28.60
N PHE A 216 30.61 -27.52 -27.65
CA PHE A 216 29.54 -28.47 -27.32
C PHE A 216 28.49 -27.91 -26.35
N TYR A 217 28.86 -26.98 -25.47
CA TYR A 217 27.88 -26.30 -24.60
C TYR A 217 27.45 -24.93 -25.11
N ASP A 218 27.89 -24.52 -26.31
CA ASP A 218 27.39 -23.33 -26.98
C ASP A 218 25.93 -23.55 -27.43
N CYS A 219 25.02 -22.80 -26.80
CA CYS A 219 23.60 -22.84 -27.08
C CYS A 219 23.14 -21.64 -27.91
N SER A 220 24.06 -20.98 -28.63
CA SER A 220 23.78 -19.84 -29.53
C SER A 220 22.72 -20.14 -30.61
N TRP A 221 22.48 -21.42 -30.90
CA TRP A 221 21.41 -21.85 -31.80
C TRP A 221 20.01 -21.40 -31.40
N LEU A 222 19.80 -21.05 -30.12
CA LEU A 222 18.54 -20.49 -29.63
C LEU A 222 18.17 -19.17 -30.33
N LEU A 223 19.15 -18.44 -30.88
CA LEU A 223 18.92 -17.17 -31.59
C LEU A 223 17.93 -17.33 -32.75
N TRP A 224 18.05 -18.39 -33.54
CA TRP A 224 17.14 -18.68 -34.65
C TRP A 224 15.74 -19.11 -34.19
N HIS A 225 15.59 -19.43 -32.91
CA HIS A 225 14.36 -19.84 -32.25
C HIS A 225 13.91 -18.87 -31.15
N LYS A 226 14.23 -17.57 -31.26
CA LYS A 226 13.95 -16.53 -30.25
C LYS A 226 12.51 -16.50 -29.70
N ASN A 227 11.53 -16.99 -30.45
CA ASN A 227 10.12 -17.10 -30.03
C ASN A 227 9.89 -18.07 -28.87
N VAL A 228 10.86 -18.94 -28.58
CA VAL A 228 10.85 -19.91 -27.48
C VAL A 228 11.19 -19.25 -26.13
N ILE A 229 11.93 -18.15 -26.13
CA ILE A 229 12.44 -17.47 -24.93
C ILE A 229 11.30 -17.03 -23.98
N PRO A 230 10.21 -16.38 -24.45
CA PRO A 230 9.08 -16.03 -23.57
C PRO A 230 8.42 -17.25 -22.92
N ILE A 231 8.39 -18.39 -23.62
CA ILE A 231 7.75 -19.62 -23.14
C ILE A 231 8.54 -20.20 -21.95
N TYR A 232 9.87 -20.14 -21.99
CA TYR A 232 10.73 -20.54 -20.87
C TYR A 232 10.38 -19.77 -19.60
N PHE A 233 10.34 -18.44 -19.69
CA PHE A 233 10.03 -17.60 -18.54
C PHE A 233 8.63 -17.87 -18.01
N GLN A 234 7.60 -17.88 -18.86
CA GLN A 234 6.23 -18.18 -18.41
C GLN A 234 6.12 -19.53 -17.68
N GLN A 235 6.89 -20.54 -18.07
CA GLN A 235 6.83 -21.86 -17.47
C GLN A 235 7.62 -21.96 -16.15
N ASN A 236 8.84 -21.42 -16.10
CA ASN A 236 9.68 -21.46 -14.91
C ASN A 236 9.06 -20.68 -13.73
N PHE A 237 8.34 -19.59 -14.02
CA PHE A 237 7.69 -18.77 -13.01
C PHE A 237 6.33 -19.31 -12.53
N ASN A 238 5.62 -20.11 -13.35
CA ASN A 238 4.31 -20.64 -12.99
C ASN A 238 4.34 -21.94 -12.17
N ILE A 239 5.38 -22.78 -12.31
CA ILE A 239 5.43 -24.12 -11.69
C ILE A 239 6.24 -24.11 -10.39
N GLN A 240 7.51 -23.72 -10.44
CA GLN A 240 8.39 -23.60 -9.28
C GLN A 240 9.67 -22.86 -9.69
N LEU A 241 9.95 -21.71 -9.07
CA LEU A 241 11.17 -20.97 -9.39
C LEU A 241 12.41 -21.73 -8.91
N ASN A 242 13.25 -22.15 -9.84
CA ASN A 242 14.58 -22.65 -9.54
C ASN A 242 15.63 -21.63 -9.98
N ALA A 243 16.25 -20.95 -9.01
CA ALA A 243 17.23 -19.90 -9.25
C ALA A 243 18.45 -20.38 -10.06
N LEU A 244 18.87 -21.64 -9.88
CA LEU A 244 20.00 -22.21 -10.63
C LEU A 244 19.66 -22.42 -12.11
N LYS A 245 18.46 -22.93 -12.42
CA LYS A 245 18.00 -23.07 -13.81
C LYS A 245 17.90 -21.72 -14.51
N LEU A 246 17.37 -20.71 -13.80
CA LEU A 246 17.30 -19.35 -14.31
C LEU A 246 18.69 -18.77 -14.62
N LYS A 247 19.67 -19.00 -13.74
CA LYS A 247 21.08 -18.63 -14.00
C LYS A 247 21.63 -19.32 -15.26
N TYR A 248 21.40 -20.63 -15.41
CA TYR A 248 21.86 -21.36 -16.59
C TYR A 248 21.21 -20.87 -17.87
N PHE A 249 19.93 -20.49 -17.83
CA PHE A 249 19.27 -19.90 -18.98
C PHE A 249 19.82 -18.52 -19.34
N PHE A 250 20.19 -17.68 -18.37
CA PHE A 250 20.92 -16.44 -18.67
C PHE A 250 22.26 -16.70 -19.34
N MET A 251 22.98 -17.73 -18.93
CA MET A 251 24.24 -18.13 -19.61
C MET A 251 24.00 -18.55 -21.06
N VAL A 252 22.86 -19.16 -21.39
CA VAL A 252 22.48 -19.43 -22.79
C VAL A 252 22.21 -18.14 -23.55
N LEU A 253 21.51 -17.18 -22.94
CA LEU A 253 21.26 -15.88 -23.58
C LEU A 253 22.56 -15.13 -23.82
N GLU A 254 23.54 -15.25 -22.91
CA GLU A 254 24.88 -14.70 -23.09
C GLU A 254 25.62 -15.32 -24.29
N ASP A 255 25.49 -16.63 -24.54
CA ASP A 255 26.06 -17.25 -25.75
C ASP A 255 25.54 -16.59 -27.04
N CYS A 256 24.22 -16.35 -27.11
CA CYS A 256 23.58 -15.69 -28.24
C CYS A 256 24.15 -14.28 -28.45
N VAL A 257 24.37 -13.54 -27.36
CA VAL A 257 24.95 -12.19 -27.43
C VAL A 257 26.41 -12.25 -27.88
N VAL A 258 27.21 -13.20 -27.39
CA VAL A 258 28.62 -13.38 -27.80
C VAL A 258 28.73 -13.72 -29.28
N LEU A 259 27.81 -14.54 -29.81
CA LEU A 259 27.75 -14.82 -31.25
C LEU A 259 27.43 -13.53 -32.04
N LEU A 260 26.45 -12.75 -31.57
CA LEU A 260 26.07 -11.50 -32.23
C LEU A 260 27.16 -10.44 -32.16
N GLN A 261 27.93 -10.35 -31.08
CA GLN A 261 29.05 -9.43 -30.96
C GLN A 261 30.13 -9.71 -32.01
N LYS A 262 30.43 -10.99 -32.28
CA LYS A 262 31.34 -11.36 -33.37
C LYS A 262 30.81 -10.93 -34.74
N THR A 263 29.49 -11.00 -34.96
CA THR A 263 28.89 -10.52 -36.21
C THR A 263 28.88 -9.00 -36.29
N ASP A 264 28.63 -8.33 -35.16
CA ASP A 264 28.61 -6.88 -35.05
C ASP A 264 30.00 -6.28 -35.33
N GLU A 265 31.06 -6.88 -34.77
CA GLU A 265 32.45 -6.52 -35.06
C GLU A 265 32.80 -6.67 -36.54
N TYR A 266 32.28 -7.71 -37.21
CA TYR A 266 32.58 -7.98 -38.61
C TYR A 266 31.79 -7.09 -39.58
N TYR A 267 30.53 -6.79 -39.28
CA TYR A 267 29.62 -6.07 -40.18
C TYR A 267 29.34 -4.61 -39.76
N ALA A 268 29.86 -4.15 -38.62
CA ALA A 268 29.59 -2.82 -38.03
C ALA A 268 28.09 -2.53 -37.83
N ILE A 269 27.35 -3.52 -37.31
CA ILE A 269 25.92 -3.44 -36.98
C ILE A 269 25.77 -3.61 -35.46
N ASN A 270 24.67 -3.15 -34.85
CA ASN A 270 24.39 -3.32 -33.42
C ASN A 270 23.30 -4.38 -33.17
N LYS A 271 23.43 -5.60 -33.72
CA LYS A 271 22.42 -6.66 -33.51
C LYS A 271 22.44 -7.25 -32.10
N SER A 272 23.59 -7.25 -31.45
CA SER A 272 23.72 -7.66 -30.04
C SER A 272 22.88 -6.76 -29.12
N GLU A 273 22.95 -5.44 -29.30
CA GLU A 273 22.21 -4.46 -28.51
C GLU A 273 20.68 -4.58 -28.74
N GLU A 274 20.24 -4.75 -30.00
CA GLU A 274 18.84 -5.04 -30.32
C GLU A 274 18.33 -6.30 -29.60
N PHE A 275 19.13 -7.37 -29.57
CA PHE A 275 18.76 -8.62 -28.90
C PHE A 275 18.71 -8.47 -27.38
N ILE A 276 19.67 -7.74 -26.79
CA ILE A 276 19.68 -7.44 -25.36
C ILE A 276 18.42 -6.65 -24.96
N ASN A 277 18.07 -5.60 -25.72
CA ASN A 277 16.87 -4.80 -25.48
C ASN A 277 15.59 -5.65 -25.62
N PHE A 278 15.55 -6.55 -26.60
CA PHE A 278 14.47 -7.52 -26.74
C PHE A 278 14.33 -8.43 -25.51
N VAL A 279 15.43 -9.00 -25.02
CA VAL A 279 15.43 -9.84 -23.81
C VAL A 279 15.02 -9.05 -22.57
N GLN A 280 15.52 -7.82 -22.41
CA GLN A 280 15.15 -6.93 -21.32
C GLN A 280 13.64 -6.63 -21.33
N SER A 281 13.05 -6.38 -22.51
CA SER A 281 11.61 -6.16 -22.64
C SER A 281 10.78 -7.38 -22.22
N ILE A 282 11.26 -8.59 -22.52
CA ILE A 282 10.61 -9.85 -22.13
C ILE A 282 10.68 -10.07 -20.62
N ILE A 283 11.82 -9.77 -20.01
CA ILE A 283 12.02 -9.88 -18.55
C ILE A 283 11.16 -8.86 -17.82
N ASN A 284 11.15 -7.60 -18.28
CA ASN A 284 10.32 -6.56 -17.69
C ASN A 284 8.82 -6.91 -17.78
N SER A 285 8.36 -7.37 -18.94
CA SER A 285 6.94 -7.69 -19.15
C SER A 285 6.48 -8.96 -18.44
N ASN A 286 7.23 -10.06 -18.57
CA ASN A 286 6.79 -11.37 -18.07
C ASN A 286 7.20 -11.64 -16.61
N ILE A 287 8.23 -10.97 -16.09
CA ILE A 287 8.78 -11.24 -14.75
C ILE A 287 8.51 -10.05 -13.82
N ILE A 288 9.03 -8.87 -14.16
CA ILE A 288 8.96 -7.72 -13.24
C ILE A 288 7.52 -7.24 -13.10
N ASN A 289 6.81 -7.01 -14.21
CA ASN A 289 5.44 -6.52 -14.17
C ASN A 289 4.48 -7.54 -13.57
N SER A 290 4.63 -8.82 -13.93
CA SER A 290 3.79 -9.90 -13.39
C SER A 290 4.01 -10.08 -11.88
N ALA A 291 5.27 -10.07 -11.41
CA ALA A 291 5.59 -10.14 -9.99
C ALA A 291 5.07 -8.90 -9.24
N SER A 292 5.23 -7.71 -9.82
CA SER A 292 4.77 -6.45 -9.21
C SER A 292 3.25 -6.42 -9.05
N GLN A 293 2.50 -6.78 -10.11
CA GLN A 293 1.04 -6.89 -10.08
C GLN A 293 0.56 -7.96 -9.09
N TYR A 294 1.27 -9.07 -9.00
CA TYR A 294 0.94 -10.12 -8.05
C TYR A 294 1.15 -9.68 -6.60
N ILE A 295 2.31 -9.08 -6.29
CA ILE A 295 2.61 -8.56 -4.94
C ILE A 295 1.56 -7.52 -4.55
N GLU A 296 1.23 -6.62 -5.47
CA GLU A 296 0.17 -5.63 -5.32
C GLU A 296 -1.19 -6.30 -5.00
N THR A 297 -1.59 -7.30 -5.79
CA THR A 297 -2.82 -8.05 -5.58
C THR A 297 -2.83 -8.80 -4.24
N ASN A 298 -1.72 -9.45 -3.85
CA ASN A 298 -1.59 -10.13 -2.57
C ASN A 298 -1.75 -9.17 -1.39
N LEU A 299 -1.09 -8.00 -1.46
CA LEU A 299 -1.22 -6.96 -0.45
C LEU A 299 -2.66 -6.44 -0.37
N ARG A 300 -3.31 -6.23 -1.53
CA ARG A 300 -4.70 -5.76 -1.60
C ARG A 300 -5.66 -6.78 -0.99
N LEU A 301 -5.53 -8.06 -1.37
CA LEU A 301 -6.33 -9.16 -0.81
C LEU A 301 -6.15 -9.29 0.70
N HIS A 302 -4.93 -9.09 1.21
CA HIS A 302 -4.68 -9.20 2.63
C HIS A 302 -5.36 -8.10 3.45
N ILE A 303 -5.35 -6.85 2.97
CA ILE A 303 -6.07 -5.77 3.66
C ILE A 303 -7.58 -5.99 3.60
N HIS A 304 -8.07 -6.45 2.45
CA HIS A 304 -9.48 -6.76 2.24
C HIS A 304 -9.86 -8.16 2.75
N SER A 305 -9.00 -8.83 3.53
CA SER A 305 -9.28 -10.18 4.06
C SER A 305 -10.48 -10.20 5.02
N HIS A 306 -10.79 -9.07 5.64
CA HIS A 306 -12.02 -8.85 6.43
C HIS A 306 -13.32 -8.99 5.59
N LEU A 307 -13.24 -8.95 4.26
CA LEU A 307 -14.36 -9.14 3.33
C LEU A 307 -14.57 -10.60 2.90
N GLN A 308 -13.88 -11.58 3.52
CA GLN A 308 -14.02 -13.02 3.24
C GLN A 308 -13.83 -13.38 1.75
N LEU A 309 -12.65 -13.08 1.20
CA LEU A 309 -12.26 -13.52 -0.15
C LEU A 309 -11.73 -14.96 -0.13
N ASP A 310 -11.85 -15.65 -1.27
CA ASP A 310 -11.46 -17.06 -1.44
C ASP A 310 -10.01 -17.34 -0.99
N VAL A 311 -9.85 -18.46 -0.28
CA VAL A 311 -8.57 -18.88 0.30
C VAL A 311 -7.62 -19.35 -0.81
N VAL A 312 -6.70 -18.46 -1.22
CA VAL A 312 -5.57 -18.85 -2.07
C VAL A 312 -4.54 -19.58 -1.21
N ASN A 313 -4.07 -20.75 -1.67
CA ASN A 313 -3.09 -21.56 -0.94
C ASN A 313 -1.75 -20.79 -0.79
N PRO A 314 -1.34 -20.42 0.44
CA PRO A 314 -0.21 -19.51 0.66
C PRO A 314 1.16 -20.18 0.38
N PHE A 315 1.25 -21.51 0.42
CA PHE A 315 2.56 -22.19 0.36
C PHE A 315 3.11 -22.43 -1.04
N THR A 316 2.27 -22.49 -2.09
CA THR A 316 2.74 -22.82 -3.45
C THR A 316 3.16 -21.58 -4.23
N PHE A 317 2.50 -20.43 -4.04
CA PHE A 317 2.70 -19.23 -4.87
C PHE A 317 3.48 -18.11 -4.16
N GLU A 318 3.35 -17.99 -2.84
CA GLU A 318 4.03 -16.93 -2.08
C GLU A 318 5.55 -17.17 -2.01
N MET A 319 5.99 -18.43 -2.14
CA MET A 319 7.41 -18.80 -2.06
C MET A 319 8.20 -18.44 -3.32
N THR A 320 7.60 -18.55 -4.51
CA THR A 320 8.21 -18.18 -5.81
C THR A 320 8.59 -16.70 -5.84
N ASN A 321 7.70 -15.82 -5.36
CA ASN A 321 7.95 -14.38 -5.32
C ASN A 321 8.91 -13.98 -4.20
N LYS A 322 8.88 -14.65 -3.04
CA LYS A 322 9.90 -14.49 -2.00
C LYS A 322 11.29 -14.85 -2.53
N LEU A 323 11.41 -15.96 -3.28
CA LEU A 323 12.68 -16.37 -3.91
C LEU A 323 13.15 -15.37 -4.97
N LEU A 324 12.23 -14.78 -5.73
CA LEU A 324 12.55 -13.74 -6.71
C LEU A 324 13.12 -12.47 -6.06
N LEU A 325 12.52 -12.04 -4.95
CA LEU A 325 12.99 -10.91 -4.15
C LEU A 325 14.34 -11.18 -3.50
N VAL A 326 14.65 -12.43 -3.16
CA VAL A 326 15.97 -12.83 -2.63
C VAL A 326 17.04 -12.85 -3.73
N ALA A 327 16.69 -13.28 -4.95
CA ALA A 327 17.63 -13.29 -6.07
C ALA A 327 18.02 -11.86 -6.50
N ASP A 328 17.05 -10.93 -6.48
CA ASP A 328 17.09 -9.48 -6.79
C ASP A 328 17.79 -9.09 -8.10
N ASN A 329 19.06 -9.42 -8.25
CA ASN A 329 19.93 -8.99 -9.32
C ASN A 329 20.04 -10.02 -10.44
N PHE A 330 19.48 -9.68 -11.59
CA PHE A 330 19.70 -10.38 -12.85
C PHE A 330 20.73 -9.63 -13.68
N ARG A 331 21.75 -10.35 -14.14
CA ARG A 331 22.81 -9.81 -14.99
C ARG A 331 22.78 -10.51 -16.34
N ILE A 332 22.79 -9.71 -17.40
CA ILE A 332 23.05 -10.17 -18.77
C ILE A 332 24.15 -9.25 -19.33
N GLN A 333 25.37 -9.78 -19.44
CA GLN A 333 26.56 -9.01 -19.79
C GLN A 333 26.76 -7.72 -18.96
N HIS A 334 26.44 -6.55 -19.53
CA HIS A 334 26.60 -5.22 -18.94
C HIS A 334 25.30 -4.65 -18.36
N ILE A 335 24.14 -5.27 -18.61
CA ILE A 335 22.85 -4.83 -18.08
C ILE A 335 22.59 -5.52 -16.74
N TYR A 336 22.22 -4.70 -15.75
CA TYR A 336 21.74 -5.11 -14.44
C TYR A 336 20.25 -4.81 -14.33
N MET A 337 19.46 -5.82 -14.00
CA MET A 337 18.03 -5.70 -13.71
C MET A 337 17.82 -6.09 -12.25
N CYS A 338 17.31 -5.15 -11.45
CA CYS A 338 17.04 -5.36 -10.04
C CYS A 338 15.53 -5.49 -9.82
N VAL A 339 15.07 -6.59 -9.21
CA VAL A 339 13.64 -6.83 -8.99
C VAL A 339 13.11 -5.94 -7.87
N VAL A 340 13.82 -5.87 -6.74
CA VAL A 340 13.36 -5.15 -5.54
C VAL A 340 13.09 -3.66 -5.84
N PRO A 341 14.04 -2.90 -6.41
CA PRO A 341 13.80 -1.49 -6.73
C PRO A 341 12.69 -1.29 -7.75
N SER A 342 12.55 -2.21 -8.71
CA SER A 342 11.51 -2.14 -9.75
C SER A 342 10.11 -2.34 -9.16
N VAL A 343 9.96 -3.30 -8.24
CA VAL A 343 8.72 -3.54 -7.50
C VAL A 343 8.41 -2.36 -6.57
N GLU A 344 9.41 -1.83 -5.84
CA GLU A 344 9.25 -0.66 -4.97
C GLU A 344 8.78 0.57 -5.76
N HIS A 345 9.37 0.81 -6.94
CA HIS A 345 8.98 1.90 -7.83
C HIS A 345 7.55 1.71 -8.36
N TYR A 346 7.21 0.49 -8.79
CA TYR A 346 5.86 0.17 -9.25
C TYR A 346 4.80 0.42 -8.17
N LEU A 347 5.02 -0.12 -6.97
CA LEU A 347 4.09 0.04 -5.84
C LEU A 347 3.97 1.50 -5.44
N SER A 348 5.08 2.23 -5.33
CA SER A 348 5.06 3.66 -4.97
C SER A 348 4.29 4.49 -6.00
N THR A 349 4.52 4.25 -7.29
CA THR A 349 3.81 4.95 -8.38
C THR A 349 2.33 4.62 -8.39
N MET A 350 1.97 3.35 -8.22
CA MET A 350 0.57 2.91 -8.16
C MET A 350 -0.17 3.51 -6.95
N TYR A 351 0.41 3.42 -5.76
CA TYR A 351 -0.21 3.96 -4.55
C TYR A 351 -0.36 5.48 -4.63
N TYR A 352 0.65 6.19 -5.13
CA TYR A 352 0.55 7.65 -5.34
C TYR A 352 -0.57 7.98 -6.31
N ASN A 353 -0.57 7.38 -7.50
CA ASN A 353 -1.58 7.65 -8.53
C ASN A 353 -3.01 7.32 -8.05
N LEU A 354 -3.20 6.17 -7.39
CA LEU A 354 -4.52 5.80 -6.86
C LEU A 354 -4.98 6.73 -5.73
N THR A 355 -4.06 7.15 -4.86
CA THR A 355 -4.36 8.13 -3.80
C THR A 355 -4.70 9.50 -4.39
N THR A 356 -4.07 9.92 -5.49
CA THR A 356 -4.45 11.18 -6.16
C THR A 356 -5.85 11.16 -6.79
N VAL A 357 -6.32 9.98 -7.23
CA VAL A 357 -7.68 9.84 -7.80
C VAL A 357 -8.71 9.83 -6.69
N VAL A 358 -8.46 9.10 -5.61
CA VAL A 358 -9.36 9.00 -4.45
C VAL A 358 -8.55 9.24 -3.18
N LEU A 359 -8.54 10.51 -2.74
CA LEU A 359 -7.77 10.90 -1.56
C LEU A 359 -8.30 10.24 -0.27
N SER A 360 -9.55 9.76 -0.24
CA SER A 360 -10.12 9.06 0.93
C SER A 360 -9.42 7.76 1.29
N ASP A 361 -8.79 7.11 0.30
CA ASP A 361 -8.23 5.76 0.45
C ASP A 361 -6.76 5.80 0.84
N TRP A 362 -6.22 6.99 1.16
CA TRP A 362 -4.83 7.18 1.58
C TRP A 362 -4.45 6.26 2.75
N LYS A 363 -5.38 6.00 3.68
CA LYS A 363 -5.16 5.12 4.82
C LYS A 363 -4.96 3.67 4.39
N THR A 364 -5.81 3.18 3.49
CA THR A 364 -5.74 1.82 2.95
C THR A 364 -4.41 1.60 2.24
N TYR A 365 -3.98 2.53 1.39
CA TYR A 365 -2.68 2.46 0.72
C TYR A 365 -1.50 2.63 1.70
N GLY A 366 -1.66 3.43 2.75
CA GLY A 366 -0.73 3.51 3.88
C GLY A 366 -0.51 2.16 4.57
N GLU A 367 -1.60 1.45 4.86
CA GLU A 367 -1.56 0.10 5.42
C GLU A 367 -0.92 -0.91 4.44
N MET A 368 -1.18 -0.80 3.13
CA MET A 368 -0.53 -1.66 2.11
C MET A 368 0.98 -1.51 2.12
N ARG A 369 1.48 -0.28 2.26
CA ARG A 369 2.92 0.01 2.33
C ARG A 369 3.56 -0.61 3.56
N GLN A 370 2.91 -0.47 4.71
CA GLN A 370 3.41 -1.07 5.95
C GLN A 370 3.40 -2.60 5.86
N MET A 371 2.37 -3.18 5.24
CA MET A 371 2.29 -4.62 5.00
C MET A 371 3.37 -5.09 4.02
N ALA A 372 3.67 -4.33 2.97
CA ALA A 372 4.75 -4.62 2.01
C ALA A 372 6.11 -4.67 2.72
N LYS A 373 6.36 -3.71 3.62
CA LYS A 373 7.55 -3.68 4.46
C LYS A 373 7.60 -4.89 5.40
N PHE A 374 6.50 -5.25 6.03
CA PHE A 374 6.46 -6.36 6.98
C PHE A 374 6.62 -7.74 6.31
N LYS A 375 5.91 -8.00 5.21
CA LYS A 375 5.90 -9.31 4.54
C LYS A 375 7.10 -9.56 3.63
N PHE A 376 7.56 -8.53 2.93
CA PHE A 376 8.52 -8.65 1.83
C PHE A 376 9.78 -7.79 2.02
N ASN A 377 9.87 -7.02 3.12
CA ASN A 377 10.94 -6.06 3.38
C ASN A 377 11.12 -5.00 2.27
N LEU A 378 10.03 -4.67 1.56
CA LEU A 378 10.01 -3.65 0.50
C LEU A 378 9.88 -2.25 1.11
N LYS A 379 10.72 -1.32 0.65
CA LYS A 379 10.74 0.08 1.09
C LYS A 379 10.11 0.97 0.02
N THR A 380 8.83 1.30 0.22
CA THR A 380 8.10 2.23 -0.65
C THR A 380 8.26 3.68 -0.19
N VAL A 381 8.17 4.63 -1.12
CA VAL A 381 8.35 6.07 -0.87
C VAL A 381 7.06 6.66 -0.32
N GLN A 382 7.04 7.20 0.91
CA GLN A 382 5.83 7.78 1.52
C GLN A 382 5.17 8.87 0.64
N ASP A 383 3.84 8.81 0.53
CA ASP A 383 3.06 9.85 -0.13
C ASP A 383 2.82 10.96 0.87
N ASN A 384 3.53 12.09 0.74
CA ASN A 384 3.26 13.30 1.52
C ASN A 384 1.99 14.03 1.01
N LEU A 385 0.97 13.28 0.61
CA LEU A 385 -0.28 13.81 0.08
C LEU A 385 -1.17 14.32 1.23
N PRO A 386 -1.94 15.40 1.02
CA PRO A 386 -2.89 15.89 2.02
C PRO A 386 -3.91 14.80 2.38
N THR A 387 -4.10 14.53 3.67
CA THR A 387 -5.12 13.58 4.13
C THR A 387 -6.51 14.16 3.87
N GLN A 388 -7.23 13.66 2.87
CA GLN A 388 -8.67 13.87 2.76
C GLN A 388 -9.37 12.58 3.15
N THR A 389 -10.47 12.68 3.89
CA THR A 389 -11.35 11.55 4.19
C THR A 389 -12.66 11.76 3.44
N LEU A 390 -13.36 10.68 3.06
CA LEU A 390 -14.71 10.73 2.46
C LEU A 390 -15.70 11.62 3.24
N GLU A 391 -15.46 11.81 4.53
CA GLU A 391 -16.21 12.68 5.44
C GLU A 391 -15.82 14.19 5.37
N GLN A 392 -15.19 14.69 4.31
CA GLN A 392 -14.93 16.14 4.22
C GLN A 392 -16.18 16.91 3.78
N GLY A 393 -16.98 17.31 4.78
CA GLY A 393 -17.91 18.44 4.65
C GLY A 393 -17.18 19.78 4.57
N LEU A 394 -17.90 20.89 4.80
CA LEU A 394 -17.33 22.25 4.85
C LEU A 394 -16.14 22.34 5.80
N ASP A 395 -15.03 22.92 5.33
CA ASP A 395 -13.83 23.16 6.12
C ASP A 395 -14.13 24.18 7.25
N VAL A 396 -13.53 23.95 8.42
CA VAL A 396 -13.57 24.87 9.56
C VAL A 396 -13.13 26.28 9.16
N LEU A 397 -12.14 26.43 8.27
CA LEU A 397 -11.71 27.75 7.80
C LEU A 397 -12.79 28.50 7.02
N GLU A 398 -13.55 27.79 6.19
CA GLU A 398 -14.64 28.38 5.41
C GLU A 398 -15.80 28.77 6.34
N ILE A 399 -16.13 27.90 7.30
CA ILE A 399 -17.15 28.16 8.33
C ILE A 399 -16.75 29.38 9.17
N MET A 400 -15.49 29.45 9.61
CA MET A 400 -14.97 30.56 10.42
C MET A 400 -15.10 31.90 9.68
N ARG A 401 -14.69 31.96 8.40
CA ARG A 401 -14.80 33.18 7.58
C ARG A 401 -16.26 33.61 7.37
N ASN A 402 -17.15 32.64 7.20
CA ASN A 402 -18.57 32.86 6.91
C ASN A 402 -19.49 32.52 8.09
N ILE A 403 -19.03 32.75 9.33
CA ILE A 403 -19.77 32.36 10.54
C ILE A 403 -21.19 32.93 10.58
N HIS A 404 -21.39 34.16 10.09
CA HIS A 404 -22.70 34.80 10.02
C HIS A 404 -23.71 34.06 9.12
N ILE A 405 -23.23 33.43 8.04
CA ILE A 405 -24.03 32.60 7.14
C ILE A 405 -24.29 31.25 7.79
N PHE A 406 -23.24 30.63 8.33
CA PHE A 406 -23.31 29.31 8.95
C PHE A 406 -24.35 29.26 10.07
N VAL A 407 -24.25 30.19 11.01
CA VAL A 407 -25.10 30.27 12.21
C VAL A 407 -26.58 30.53 11.87
N SER A 408 -26.86 31.10 10.70
CA SER A 408 -28.21 31.40 10.20
C SER A 408 -28.80 30.25 9.37
N LYS A 409 -27.96 29.54 8.61
CA LYS A 409 -28.35 28.45 7.70
C LYS A 409 -28.34 27.07 8.36
N TYR A 410 -27.58 26.87 9.42
CA TYR A 410 -27.46 25.59 10.12
C TYR A 410 -28.17 25.62 11.46
N GLN A 411 -28.76 24.48 11.83
CA GLN A 411 -29.38 24.23 13.12
C GLN A 411 -28.50 23.31 13.95
N TYR A 412 -28.34 23.69 15.22
CA TYR A 412 -27.57 22.92 16.17
C TYR A 412 -28.44 21.89 16.90
N ASN A 413 -27.94 20.65 16.98
CA ASN A 413 -28.46 19.61 17.85
C ASN A 413 -27.49 19.39 19.02
N LEU A 414 -27.96 19.68 20.23
CA LEU A 414 -27.16 19.65 21.45
C LEU A 414 -26.73 18.23 21.85
N ASN A 415 -27.60 17.25 21.59
CA ASN A 415 -27.45 15.86 22.04
C ASN A 415 -26.43 15.12 21.17
N ASN A 416 -26.59 15.20 19.85
CA ASN A 416 -25.71 14.51 18.92
C ASN A 416 -24.44 15.31 18.60
N GLN A 417 -24.39 16.59 18.99
CA GLN A 417 -23.33 17.53 18.59
C GLN A 417 -23.14 17.53 17.07
N ILE A 418 -24.23 17.79 16.34
CA ILE A 418 -24.25 17.86 14.88
C ILE A 418 -24.93 19.17 14.46
N PHE A 419 -24.38 19.83 13.44
CA PHE A 419 -25.07 20.89 12.71
C PHE A 419 -25.72 20.34 11.46
N ILE A 420 -26.94 20.76 11.19
CA ILE A 420 -27.72 20.31 10.02
C ILE A 420 -28.19 21.54 9.25
N GLU A 421 -28.02 21.53 7.94
CA GLU A 421 -28.48 22.61 7.07
C GLU A 421 -30.02 22.73 7.09
N ARG A 422 -30.57 23.94 7.21
CA ARG A 422 -32.03 24.20 7.28
C ARG A 422 -32.75 23.88 5.98
N SER A 423 -32.11 24.15 4.85
CA SER A 423 -32.66 23.89 3.51
C SER A 423 -31.54 23.92 2.47
N SER A 424 -31.50 22.89 1.63
CA SER A 424 -30.61 22.82 0.47
C SER A 424 -31.42 22.77 -0.82
N ASN A 425 -30.86 23.30 -1.91
CA ASN A 425 -31.37 23.02 -3.26
C ASN A 425 -31.06 21.58 -3.70
N ASN A 426 -30.12 20.92 -3.01
CA ASN A 426 -29.74 19.53 -3.25
C ASN A 426 -30.71 18.54 -2.59
N LYS A 427 -30.72 17.29 -3.09
CA LYS A 427 -31.53 16.19 -2.55
C LYS A 427 -31.14 15.80 -1.10
N TYR A 428 -29.93 16.15 -0.68
CA TYR A 428 -29.36 15.84 0.63
C TYR A 428 -28.99 17.14 1.37
N LEU A 429 -29.20 17.15 2.69
CA LEU A 429 -28.78 18.23 3.58
C LEU A 429 -27.35 17.99 4.04
N ASN A 430 -26.53 19.03 4.08
CA ASN A 430 -25.20 18.93 4.65
C ASN A 430 -25.27 18.80 6.18
N SER A 431 -24.41 17.93 6.74
CA SER A 431 -24.25 17.81 8.19
C SER A 431 -22.78 17.95 8.59
N ILE A 432 -22.54 18.62 9.71
CA ILE A 432 -21.19 18.80 10.28
C ILE A 432 -21.16 18.14 11.64
N ASN A 433 -20.25 17.18 11.79
CA ASN A 433 -20.05 16.40 13.01
C ASN A 433 -18.68 16.73 13.63
N ILE A 434 -18.39 16.11 14.78
CA ILE A 434 -17.12 16.26 15.50
C ILE A 434 -15.92 15.78 14.65
N ARG A 435 -16.10 14.71 13.86
CA ARG A 435 -15.03 14.13 13.02
C ARG A 435 -14.60 15.08 11.90
N HIS A 436 -15.54 15.77 11.26
CA HIS A 436 -15.26 16.76 10.20
C HIS A 436 -14.37 17.88 10.72
N ILE A 437 -14.66 18.36 11.94
CA ILE A 437 -13.85 19.37 12.61
C ILE A 437 -12.48 18.81 13.02
N ALA A 438 -12.43 17.59 13.59
CA ALA A 438 -11.17 16.96 13.96
C ALA A 438 -10.25 16.77 12.74
N ASN A 439 -10.80 16.38 11.59
CA ASN A 439 -10.06 16.26 10.34
C ASN A 439 -9.54 17.62 9.84
N SER A 440 -10.36 18.67 9.92
CA SER A 440 -9.93 20.04 9.55
C SER A 440 -8.81 20.54 10.47
N ILE A 441 -8.89 20.25 11.77
CA ILE A 441 -7.82 20.56 12.73
C ILE A 441 -6.55 19.74 12.44
N ARG A 442 -6.68 18.48 11.99
CA ARG A 442 -5.54 17.66 11.60
C ARG A 442 -4.79 18.23 10.39
N THR A 443 -5.52 18.75 9.40
CA THR A 443 -4.94 19.32 8.18
C THR A 443 -4.24 20.66 8.44
N HIS A 444 -4.85 21.52 9.26
CA HIS A 444 -4.40 22.91 9.42
C HIS A 444 -3.71 23.22 10.76
N GLY A 445 -3.71 22.27 11.69
CA GLY A 445 -3.14 22.41 13.02
C GLY A 445 -4.12 22.95 14.07
N THR A 446 -3.75 22.77 15.35
CA THR A 446 -4.54 23.18 16.52
C THR A 446 -4.71 24.70 16.65
N GLY A 447 -3.83 25.50 16.03
CA GLY A 447 -3.89 26.96 16.04
C GLY A 447 -5.22 27.55 15.52
N ILE A 448 -5.92 26.83 14.62
CA ILE A 448 -7.24 27.24 14.12
C ILE A 448 -8.28 27.33 15.24
N MET A 449 -8.16 26.55 16.32
CA MET A 449 -9.13 26.58 17.40
C MET A 449 -9.21 27.97 18.03
N ASN A 450 -8.05 28.56 18.37
CA ASN A 450 -7.97 29.89 18.96
C ASN A 450 -8.46 30.99 18.02
N THR A 451 -8.12 30.91 16.73
CA THR A 451 -8.62 31.88 15.74
C THR A 451 -10.13 31.79 15.59
N THR A 452 -10.69 30.58 15.58
CA THR A 452 -12.13 30.35 15.44
C THR A 452 -12.92 30.92 16.63
N VAL A 453 -12.40 30.76 17.84
CA VAL A 453 -12.98 31.38 19.05
C VAL A 453 -12.94 32.91 18.95
N ASN A 454 -11.85 33.50 18.43
CA ASN A 454 -11.76 34.95 18.23
C ASN A 454 -12.78 35.47 17.19
N PHE A 455 -12.93 34.80 16.04
CA PHE A 455 -13.96 35.15 15.05
C PHE A 455 -15.38 35.03 15.65
N THR A 456 -15.61 34.01 16.47
CA THR A 456 -16.88 33.85 17.19
C THR A 456 -17.11 35.00 18.18
N TYR A 457 -16.08 35.42 18.91
CA TYR A 457 -16.14 36.60 19.78
C TYR A 457 -16.53 37.87 19.00
N GLN A 458 -15.90 38.13 17.85
CA GLN A 458 -16.22 39.29 17.01
C GLN A 458 -17.66 39.25 16.49
N PHE A 459 -18.14 38.06 16.10
CA PHE A 459 -19.53 37.86 15.70
C PHE A 459 -20.51 38.12 16.85
N LEU A 460 -20.24 37.56 18.03
CA LEU A 460 -21.04 37.76 19.23
C LEU A 460 -21.11 39.23 19.62
N LYS A 461 -20.01 39.98 19.55
CA LYS A 461 -19.99 41.42 19.84
C LYS A 461 -21.00 42.19 18.98
N LYS A 462 -21.08 41.89 17.67
CA LYS A 462 -22.06 42.51 16.76
C LYS A 462 -23.49 42.12 17.12
N LYS A 463 -23.74 40.84 17.40
CA LYS A 463 -25.08 40.34 17.74
C LYS A 463 -25.58 40.84 19.08
N PHE A 464 -24.69 40.97 20.06
CA PHE A 464 -25.02 41.54 21.36
C PHE A 464 -25.35 43.04 21.29
N PHE A 465 -24.77 43.78 20.34
CA PHE A 465 -25.19 45.16 20.10
C PHE A 465 -26.65 45.22 19.65
N THR A 466 -27.06 44.39 18.67
CA THR A 466 -28.46 44.27 18.24
C THR A 466 -29.37 43.78 19.38
N PHE A 467 -28.90 42.82 20.19
CA PHE A 467 -29.62 42.34 21.37
C PHE A 467 -29.88 43.46 22.38
N SER A 468 -28.87 44.29 22.67
CA SER A 468 -29.00 45.42 23.59
C SER A 468 -29.95 46.49 23.03
N GLN A 469 -29.91 46.76 21.73
CA GLN A 469 -30.85 47.70 21.08
C GLN A 469 -32.29 47.22 21.21
N PHE A 470 -32.54 45.93 20.98
CA PHE A 470 -33.88 45.34 21.13
C PHE A 470 -34.41 45.47 22.57
N MET A 471 -33.58 45.19 23.57
CA MET A 471 -33.97 45.32 24.98
C MET A 471 -34.11 46.79 25.44
N TYR A 472 -33.51 47.73 24.72
CA TYR A 472 -33.60 49.17 25.01
C TYR A 472 -34.86 49.82 24.42
N ASP A 473 -35.46 49.22 23.40
CA ASP A 473 -36.69 49.70 22.77
C ASP A 473 -37.80 49.93 23.81
N GLU A 474 -38.34 51.15 23.84
CA GLU A 474 -39.36 51.57 24.81
C GLU A 474 -40.64 50.74 24.71
N HIS A 475 -41.01 50.23 23.53
CA HIS A 475 -42.19 49.37 23.38
C HIS A 475 -42.02 48.01 24.08
N ILE A 476 -40.81 47.48 24.13
CA ILE A 476 -40.48 46.19 24.77
C ILE A 476 -40.23 46.43 26.26
N LYS A 477 -39.39 47.41 26.59
CA LYS A 477 -39.02 47.77 27.96
C LYS A 477 -40.23 48.14 28.83
N SER A 478 -41.14 48.98 28.34
CA SER A 478 -42.35 49.38 29.08
C SER A 478 -43.26 48.19 29.41
N ARG A 479 -43.38 47.22 28.49
CA ARG A 479 -44.16 46.00 28.68
C ARG A 479 -43.49 45.04 29.66
N LEU A 480 -42.18 44.85 29.57
CA LEU A 480 -41.43 44.02 30.53
C LEU A 480 -41.53 44.57 31.95
N ILE A 481 -41.49 45.90 32.13
CA ILE A 481 -41.66 46.54 33.44
C ILE A 481 -43.09 46.34 33.96
N LYS A 482 -44.10 46.40 33.09
CA LYS A 482 -45.50 46.14 33.46
C LYS A 482 -45.71 44.70 33.92
N ASP A 483 -45.14 43.73 33.19
CA ASP A 483 -45.20 42.31 33.54
C ASP A 483 -44.40 42.01 34.82
N LEU A 484 -43.27 42.69 35.04
CA LEU A 484 -42.48 42.59 36.27
C LEU A 484 -43.28 43.07 37.49
N ARG A 485 -43.97 44.21 37.39
CA ARG A 485 -44.81 44.73 38.48
C ARG A 485 -45.96 43.77 38.79
N TYR A 486 -46.65 43.29 37.76
CA TYR A 486 -47.73 42.33 37.92
C TYR A 486 -47.25 41.00 38.53
N PHE A 487 -46.06 40.53 38.16
CA PHE A 487 -45.46 39.34 38.77
C PHE A 487 -45.17 39.56 40.26
N LYS A 488 -44.64 40.72 40.65
CA LYS A 488 -44.39 41.04 42.07
C LYS A 488 -45.69 41.11 42.88
N GLU A 489 -46.74 41.67 42.33
CA GLU A 489 -48.08 41.71 42.97
C GLU A 489 -48.71 40.32 43.11
N ILE A 490 -48.47 39.41 42.16
CA ILE A 490 -48.98 38.04 42.19
C ILE A 490 -48.12 37.09 43.03
N ALA A 491 -46.82 37.35 43.14
CA ALA A 491 -45.91 36.53 43.93
C ALA A 491 -46.38 36.40 45.39
N GLU A 492 -47.01 37.45 45.94
CA GLU A 492 -47.60 37.47 47.28
C GLU A 492 -48.87 36.60 47.44
N SER A 493 -49.57 36.26 46.35
CA SER A 493 -50.88 35.57 46.40
C SER A 493 -50.91 34.18 45.75
N ASN A 494 -50.04 33.87 44.78
CA ASN A 494 -50.18 32.69 43.91
C ASN A 494 -48.92 31.80 43.84
N GLY A 495 -48.13 31.77 44.92
CA GLY A 495 -46.99 30.85 45.06
C GLY A 495 -45.80 31.17 44.15
N SER A 496 -45.58 32.45 43.82
CA SER A 496 -44.44 32.92 42.99
C SER A 496 -44.34 32.31 41.58
N MET A 497 -45.45 31.82 41.00
CA MET A 497 -45.44 31.26 39.63
C MET A 497 -45.80 32.32 38.58
N TYR A 498 -45.03 32.38 37.49
CA TYR A 498 -45.30 33.28 36.37
C TYR A 498 -46.52 32.79 35.55
N PRO A 499 -47.62 33.55 35.43
CA PRO A 499 -48.84 33.07 34.77
C PRO A 499 -48.68 32.81 33.26
N TYR A 500 -49.06 31.63 32.79
CA TYR A 500 -49.08 31.27 31.35
C TYR A 500 -49.86 32.27 30.47
N LYS A 501 -51.04 32.71 30.93
CA LYS A 501 -51.89 33.67 30.19
C LYS A 501 -51.20 35.02 29.95
N ASN A 502 -50.25 35.41 30.78
CA ASN A 502 -49.52 36.65 30.60
C ASN A 502 -48.47 36.55 29.50
N ALA A 503 -47.73 35.45 29.43
CA ALA A 503 -46.81 35.20 28.34
C ALA A 503 -47.54 35.15 26.98
N GLU A 504 -48.76 34.58 26.95
CA GLU A 504 -49.60 34.57 25.74
C GLU A 504 -50.08 35.97 25.35
N LYS A 505 -50.54 36.78 26.33
CA LYS A 505 -50.92 38.19 26.11
C LYS A 505 -49.74 39.02 25.58
N PHE A 506 -48.54 38.78 26.09
CA PHE A 506 -47.32 39.45 25.64
C PHE A 506 -47.03 39.13 24.17
N ASN A 507 -47.07 37.85 23.78
CA ASN A 507 -46.90 37.44 22.38
C ASN A 507 -47.96 38.04 21.45
N LYS A 508 -49.23 38.04 21.85
CA LYS A 508 -50.32 38.68 21.08
C LYS A 508 -50.10 40.18 20.92
N ALA A 509 -49.71 40.87 22.01
CA ALA A 509 -49.46 42.31 21.99
C ALA A 509 -48.27 42.71 21.11
N ILE A 510 -47.27 41.85 20.94
CA ILE A 510 -46.12 42.11 20.05
C ILE A 510 -46.48 41.87 18.59
N LYS A 511 -47.31 40.87 18.28
CA LYS A 511 -47.79 40.65 16.90
C LYS A 511 -48.57 41.86 16.35
N VAL A 512 -49.18 42.68 17.21
CA VAL A 512 -49.90 43.91 16.84
C VAL A 512 -48.97 45.08 16.47
N LEU A 513 -47.69 45.06 16.89
CA LEU A 513 -46.72 46.13 16.61
C LEU A 513 -46.23 46.16 15.14
N GLY A 514 -46.58 45.15 14.34
CA GLY A 514 -46.20 45.04 12.93
C GLY A 514 -45.43 43.75 12.62
N LEU A 515 -45.54 43.31 11.37
CA LEU A 515 -44.79 42.19 10.80
C LEU A 515 -43.75 42.72 9.80
N ASN A 516 -42.57 42.10 9.76
CA ASN A 516 -41.57 42.38 8.73
C ASN A 516 -42.02 41.93 7.33
N GLU A 517 -41.27 42.31 6.28
CA GLU A 517 -41.49 41.91 4.88
C GLU A 517 -41.63 40.38 4.70
N ASP A 518 -40.96 39.58 5.55
CA ASP A 518 -41.04 38.11 5.58
C ASP A 518 -42.18 37.54 6.44
N GLY A 519 -43.06 38.38 6.99
CA GLY A 519 -44.18 37.98 7.85
C GLY A 519 -43.79 37.56 9.27
N GLN A 520 -42.57 37.87 9.72
CA GLN A 520 -42.07 37.58 11.06
C GLN A 520 -42.40 38.70 12.05
N SER A 521 -42.76 38.35 13.29
CA SER A 521 -42.94 39.33 14.36
C SER A 521 -41.59 39.78 14.94
N TYR A 522 -41.57 40.94 15.61
CA TYR A 522 -40.38 41.41 16.33
C TYR A 522 -39.83 40.37 17.33
N LEU A 523 -40.71 39.57 17.95
CA LEU A 523 -40.31 38.52 18.87
C LEU A 523 -39.73 37.29 18.16
N ASP A 524 -40.15 37.01 16.92
CA ASP A 524 -39.54 35.97 16.08
C ASP A 524 -38.11 36.34 15.68
N LEU A 525 -37.88 37.62 15.30
CA LEU A 525 -36.54 38.13 15.00
C LEU A 525 -35.62 38.03 16.22
N PHE A 526 -36.15 38.31 17.41
CA PHE A 526 -35.40 38.21 18.64
C PHE A 526 -35.10 36.77 19.03
N ARG A 527 -36.06 35.84 18.84
CA ARG A 527 -35.81 34.40 18.98
C ARG A 527 -34.70 33.96 18.03
N ASP A 528 -34.78 34.33 16.75
CA ASP A 528 -33.77 33.96 15.75
C ASP A 528 -32.39 34.54 16.09
N LEU A 529 -32.33 35.76 16.66
CA LEU A 529 -31.11 36.36 17.19
C LEU A 529 -30.51 35.54 18.34
N ILE A 530 -31.34 35.11 19.30
CA ILE A 530 -30.92 34.26 20.42
C ILE A 530 -30.45 32.89 19.91
N SER A 531 -31.18 32.29 18.96
CA SER A 531 -30.78 31.04 18.31
C SER A 531 -29.44 31.18 17.60
N GLN A 532 -29.18 32.30 16.92
CA GLN A 532 -27.89 32.56 16.28
C GLN A 532 -26.76 32.69 17.31
N ILE A 533 -27.00 33.39 18.42
CA ILE A 533 -26.02 33.47 19.51
C ILE A 533 -25.71 32.06 20.04
N GLY A 534 -26.72 31.25 20.30
CA GLY A 534 -26.51 29.89 20.82
C GLY A 534 -25.93 28.90 19.79
N ASN A 535 -26.25 29.04 18.51
CA ASN A 535 -25.61 28.28 17.43
C ASN A 535 -24.10 28.61 17.35
N ALA A 536 -23.71 29.87 17.55
CA ALA A 536 -22.30 30.25 17.63
C ALA A 536 -21.60 29.61 18.86
N MET A 537 -22.28 29.55 20.01
CA MET A 537 -21.79 28.83 21.19
C MET A 537 -21.71 27.31 20.97
N GLY A 538 -22.69 26.74 20.26
CA GLY A 538 -22.69 25.35 19.84
C GLY A 538 -21.53 25.02 18.90
N TYR A 539 -21.14 25.97 18.05
CA TYR A 539 -19.98 25.83 17.17
C TYR A 539 -18.67 25.83 17.97
N VAL A 540 -18.49 26.76 18.92
CA VAL A 540 -17.34 26.74 19.84
C VAL A 540 -17.28 25.43 20.62
N ARG A 541 -18.43 24.91 21.07
CA ARG A 541 -18.51 23.59 21.71
C ARG A 541 -17.99 22.49 20.79
N MET A 542 -18.37 22.51 19.52
CA MET A 542 -18.00 21.49 18.56
C MET A 542 -16.52 21.57 18.18
N ILE A 543 -15.97 22.78 18.04
CA ILE A 543 -14.53 23.02 17.87
C ILE A 543 -13.75 22.44 19.05
N ARG A 544 -14.23 22.67 20.28
CA ARG A 544 -13.65 22.06 21.47
C ARG A 544 -13.68 20.53 21.42
N SER A 545 -14.84 19.94 21.11
CA SER A 545 -14.99 18.48 21.03
C SER A 545 -14.12 17.88 19.92
N GLY A 546 -14.01 18.53 18.76
CA GLY A 546 -13.19 18.09 17.64
C GLY A 546 -11.69 18.20 17.94
N GLY A 547 -11.26 19.27 18.64
CA GLY A 547 -9.89 19.40 19.12
C GLY A 547 -9.52 18.30 20.12
N ARG A 548 -10.40 18.00 21.07
CA ARG A 548 -10.21 16.88 22.01
C ARG A 548 -10.15 15.54 21.30
N HIS A 549 -11.00 15.29 20.31
CA HIS A 549 -10.95 14.06 19.53
C HIS A 549 -9.63 13.91 18.78
N CYS A 550 -9.15 14.97 18.14
CA CYS A 550 -7.87 14.96 17.43
C CYS A 550 -6.69 14.71 18.39
N CYS A 551 -6.68 15.34 19.55
CA CYS A 551 -5.64 15.13 20.55
C CYS A 551 -5.73 13.72 21.16
N SER A 552 -6.95 13.24 21.44
CA SER A 552 -7.19 11.89 21.96
C SER A 552 -6.66 10.81 21.03
N ASP A 553 -6.85 10.95 19.71
CA ASP A 553 -6.33 10.02 18.72
C ASP A 553 -4.79 9.98 18.72
N ALA A 554 -4.14 11.13 18.95
CA ALA A 554 -2.69 11.24 19.02
C ALA A 554 -2.12 10.69 20.33
N THR A 555 -2.86 10.79 21.43
CA THR A 555 -2.42 10.37 22.77
C THR A 555 -2.79 8.93 23.13
N ILE A 556 -3.39 8.15 22.23
CA ILE A 556 -3.75 6.72 22.49
C ILE A 556 -2.54 5.90 22.94
N PHE A 557 -1.36 6.27 22.49
CA PHE A 557 -0.11 5.57 22.79
C PHE A 557 0.49 5.95 24.16
N LEU A 558 -0.06 6.94 24.85
CA LEU A 558 0.38 7.34 26.19
C LEU A 558 -0.43 6.59 27.26
N PRO A 559 0.22 5.95 28.25
CA PRO A 559 -0.48 5.22 29.30
C PRO A 559 -1.30 6.14 30.21
N THR A 560 -0.79 7.34 30.52
CA THR A 560 -1.45 8.36 31.34
C THR A 560 -1.15 9.75 30.80
N LEU A 561 -2.08 10.71 31.00
CA LEU A 561 -1.92 12.12 30.58
C LEU A 561 -1.44 13.03 31.71
N GLU A 562 -1.41 12.52 32.96
CA GLU A 562 -1.09 13.29 34.16
C GLU A 562 0.39 13.12 34.56
N ASP A 563 0.95 11.92 34.40
CA ASP A 563 2.33 11.56 34.74
C ASP A 563 3.08 11.07 33.50
N VAL A 564 3.42 11.98 32.58
CA VAL A 564 4.32 11.65 31.47
C VAL A 564 5.76 11.89 31.93
N GLU A 565 6.50 10.82 32.18
CA GLU A 565 7.95 10.89 32.43
C GLU A 565 8.67 11.49 31.21
N SER A 566 9.72 12.28 31.45
CA SER A 566 10.49 12.87 30.35
C SER A 566 11.27 11.78 29.63
N PHE A 567 10.98 11.59 28.34
CA PHE A 567 11.73 10.65 27.51
C PHE A 567 13.21 11.05 27.40
N LYS A 568 13.52 12.35 27.51
CA LYS A 568 14.89 12.85 27.57
C LYS A 568 15.64 12.31 28.79
N GLU A 569 15.06 12.44 29.98
CA GLU A 569 15.68 11.98 31.24
C GLU A 569 15.93 10.47 31.20
N LEU A 570 14.95 9.69 30.74
CA LEU A 570 15.10 8.24 30.54
C LEU A 570 16.22 7.89 29.55
N CYS A 571 16.35 8.64 28.45
CA CYS A 571 17.43 8.42 27.48
C CYS A 571 18.82 8.80 28.03
N GLU A 572 18.88 9.78 28.92
CA GLU A 572 20.11 10.20 29.61
C GLU A 572 20.52 9.18 30.68
N GLU A 573 19.56 8.63 31.43
CA GLU A 573 19.77 7.55 32.40
C GLU A 573 20.29 6.26 31.73
N ASP A 574 19.71 5.88 30.59
CA ASP A 574 20.14 4.71 29.80
C ASP A 574 21.42 4.96 28.97
N CYS A 575 22.05 6.14 29.09
CA CYS A 575 23.28 6.51 28.37
C CYS A 575 23.16 6.36 26.83
N LEU A 576 22.00 6.70 26.26
CA LEU A 576 21.77 6.62 24.82
C LEU A 576 22.52 7.73 24.05
N GLY A 577 22.74 7.51 22.74
CA GLY A 577 23.47 8.45 21.90
C GLY A 577 22.83 9.85 21.84
N LEU A 578 23.66 10.88 21.63
CA LEU A 578 23.26 12.30 21.61
C LEU A 578 22.07 12.60 20.66
N GLN A 579 22.01 11.93 19.50
CA GLN A 579 20.91 12.11 18.55
C GLN A 579 19.57 11.57 19.07
N THR A 580 19.63 10.49 19.86
CA THR A 580 18.45 9.91 20.50
C THR A 580 17.92 10.85 21.58
N VAL A 581 18.80 11.43 22.39
CA VAL A 581 18.44 12.43 23.42
C VAL A 581 17.79 13.67 22.79
N GLN A 582 18.35 14.20 21.70
CA GLN A 582 17.74 15.32 20.96
C GLN A 582 16.36 14.96 20.36
N SER A 583 16.21 13.73 19.87
CA SER A 583 14.93 13.25 19.33
C SER A 583 13.89 13.08 20.43
N ALA A 584 14.32 12.61 21.61
CA ALA A 584 13.50 12.48 22.81
C ALA A 584 13.04 13.85 23.33
N GLU A 585 13.93 14.85 23.35
CA GLU A 585 13.57 16.23 23.71
C GLU A 585 12.51 16.83 22.76
N ASN A 586 12.63 16.59 21.46
CA ASN A 586 11.61 16.99 20.48
C ASN A 586 10.29 16.24 20.71
N LEU A 587 10.34 14.96 21.06
CA LEU A 587 9.16 14.16 21.37
C LEU A 587 8.46 14.69 22.63
N ASP A 588 9.21 14.94 23.70
CA ASP A 588 8.72 15.55 24.95
C ASP A 588 8.04 16.89 24.68
N HIS A 589 8.65 17.76 23.86
CA HIS A 589 8.05 19.03 23.49
C HIS A 589 6.71 18.85 22.75
N ASN A 590 6.64 17.91 21.81
CA ASN A 590 5.40 17.61 21.07
C ASN A 590 4.31 17.02 21.98
N ILE A 591 4.66 16.11 22.88
CA ILE A 591 3.72 15.52 23.84
C ILE A 591 3.18 16.60 24.78
N ASN A 592 4.08 17.42 25.34
CA ASN A 592 3.68 18.54 26.21
C ASN A 592 2.76 19.52 25.48
N ASN A 593 3.02 19.83 24.21
CA ASN A 593 2.14 20.66 23.39
C ASN A 593 0.77 19.99 23.14
N LEU A 594 0.70 18.68 22.96
CA LEU A 594 -0.57 17.95 22.80
C LEU A 594 -1.37 17.96 24.11
N ILE A 595 -0.72 17.72 25.25
CA ILE A 595 -1.33 17.75 26.58
C ILE A 595 -1.82 19.16 26.92
N SER A 596 -1.01 20.19 26.69
CA SER A 596 -1.39 21.58 26.94
C SER A 596 -2.60 21.98 26.09
N ASN A 597 -2.64 21.58 24.81
CA ASN A 597 -3.78 21.83 23.93
C ASN A 597 -5.04 21.06 24.36
N PHE A 598 -4.89 19.83 24.85
CA PHE A 598 -5.99 19.03 25.39
C PHE A 598 -6.63 19.71 26.62
N ILE A 599 -5.80 20.25 27.53
CA ILE A 599 -6.22 20.93 28.76
C ILE A 599 -6.75 22.34 28.49
N GLN A 600 -6.02 23.19 27.74
CA GLN A 600 -6.44 24.56 27.42
C GLN A 600 -7.75 24.61 26.63
N GLY A 601 -8.06 23.59 25.83
CA GLY A 601 -9.33 23.49 25.13
C GLY A 601 -10.56 23.42 26.05
N THR A 602 -10.40 23.20 27.36
CA THR A 602 -11.52 23.02 28.29
C THR A 602 -12.27 24.31 28.64
N GLU A 603 -11.61 25.47 28.64
CA GLU A 603 -12.12 26.70 29.26
C GLU A 603 -12.75 27.77 28.32
N TYR A 604 -12.90 27.50 27.02
CA TYR A 604 -13.38 28.53 26.07
C TYR A 604 -14.72 29.19 26.44
N PHE A 605 -15.63 28.45 27.06
CA PHE A 605 -16.90 29.00 27.54
C PHE A 605 -16.73 30.02 28.66
N LYS A 606 -15.86 29.70 29.63
CA LYS A 606 -15.54 30.58 30.75
C LYS A 606 -14.89 31.86 30.25
N LEU A 607 -13.93 31.74 29.33
CA LEU A 607 -13.28 32.89 28.70
C LEU A 607 -14.28 33.81 28.00
N LEU A 608 -15.22 33.27 27.21
CA LEU A 608 -16.23 34.09 26.52
C LEU A 608 -17.19 34.77 27.51
N VAL A 609 -17.60 34.10 28.59
CA VAL A 609 -18.41 34.70 29.65
C VAL A 609 -17.65 35.82 30.35
N ASP A 610 -16.42 35.57 30.78
CA ASP A 610 -15.61 36.51 31.57
C ASP A 610 -15.27 37.78 30.80
N VAL A 611 -15.06 37.69 29.48
CA VAL A 611 -14.76 38.85 28.64
C VAL A 611 -15.99 39.75 28.44
N PHE A 612 -17.20 39.18 28.30
CA PHE A 612 -18.41 39.97 28.06
C PHE A 612 -19.11 40.42 29.36
N ALA A 613 -19.04 39.63 30.44
CA ALA A 613 -19.70 39.90 31.72
C ALA A 613 -19.49 41.34 32.25
N PRO A 614 -18.26 41.89 32.35
CA PRO A 614 -18.05 43.23 32.92
C PRO A 614 -18.69 44.34 32.07
N VAL A 615 -18.82 44.14 30.75
CA VAL A 615 -19.45 45.13 29.85
C VAL A 615 -20.97 45.13 30.03
N PHE A 616 -21.59 43.96 30.12
CA PHE A 616 -23.05 43.84 30.23
C PHE A 616 -23.58 44.08 31.65
N ARG A 617 -22.78 43.77 32.67
CA ARG A 617 -23.13 44.02 34.09
C ARG A 617 -22.87 45.47 34.53
N ASN A 618 -22.41 46.34 33.63
CA ASN A 618 -22.20 47.75 33.91
C ASN A 618 -23.52 48.41 34.35
N PRO A 619 -23.54 49.23 35.42
CA PRO A 619 -24.74 49.91 35.91
C PRO A 619 -25.43 50.80 34.86
N LYS A 620 -24.74 51.20 33.78
CA LYS A 620 -25.35 51.93 32.66
C LYS A 620 -26.36 51.10 31.86
N ASN A 621 -26.27 49.77 31.89
CA ASN A 621 -27.10 48.84 31.12
C ASN A 621 -28.29 48.30 31.94
N VAL A 622 -29.08 49.19 32.54
CA VAL A 622 -30.21 48.81 33.42
C VAL A 622 -31.29 48.00 32.67
N HIS A 623 -31.50 48.28 31.38
CA HIS A 623 -32.50 47.62 30.53
C HIS A 623 -32.27 46.10 30.40
N LEU A 624 -31.02 45.64 30.54
CA LEU A 624 -30.68 44.22 30.44
C LEU A 624 -31.04 43.42 31.69
N ARG A 625 -31.24 44.08 32.84
CA ARG A 625 -31.60 43.41 34.11
C ARG A 625 -32.94 42.66 34.07
N ASN A 626 -33.79 43.00 33.10
CA ASN A 626 -35.14 42.44 32.98
C ASN A 626 -35.23 41.32 31.93
N PHE A 627 -34.11 40.81 31.41
CA PHE A 627 -34.12 39.78 30.36
C PHE A 627 -34.80 38.47 30.82
N PHE A 628 -34.60 38.03 32.06
CA PHE A 628 -35.25 36.80 32.56
C PHE A 628 -36.79 36.79 32.43
N ILE A 629 -37.44 37.96 32.34
CA ILE A 629 -38.90 38.11 32.20
C ILE A 629 -39.37 37.96 30.75
N ILE A 630 -38.50 38.21 29.77
CA ILE A 630 -38.83 37.97 28.35
C ILE A 630 -38.68 36.49 27.96
N VAL A 631 -37.98 35.69 28.77
CA VAL A 631 -37.75 34.26 28.51
C VAL A 631 -39.06 33.46 28.43
N PRO A 632 -40.04 33.58 29.35
CA PRO A 632 -41.32 32.87 29.25
C PRO A 632 -42.07 33.12 27.92
N PRO A 633 -42.34 34.36 27.49
CA PRO A 633 -42.93 34.61 26.15
C PRO A 633 -42.11 34.04 24.99
N LEU A 634 -40.78 34.09 25.06
CA LEU A 634 -39.90 33.53 24.02
C LEU A 634 -39.98 32.01 23.93
N THR A 635 -40.06 31.31 25.06
CA THR A 635 -40.22 29.85 25.05
C THR A 635 -41.56 29.43 24.44
N LEU A 636 -42.65 30.18 24.67
CA LEU A 636 -43.93 29.95 24.00
C LEU A 636 -43.78 30.09 22.48
N ASN A 637 -43.18 31.20 22.03
CA ASN A 637 -42.99 31.47 20.62
C ASN A 637 -42.09 30.44 19.93
N PHE A 638 -41.06 29.96 20.62
CA PHE A 638 -40.19 28.90 20.14
C PHE A 638 -40.95 27.58 19.96
N VAL A 639 -41.75 27.15 20.94
CA VAL A 639 -42.51 25.90 20.86
C VAL A 639 -43.56 25.97 19.75
N GLU A 640 -44.28 27.09 19.62
CA GLU A 640 -45.22 27.32 18.52
C GLU A 640 -44.53 27.16 17.16
N GLN A 641 -43.36 27.79 16.98
CA GLN A 641 -42.61 27.72 15.74
C GLN A 641 -42.05 26.32 15.47
N MET A 642 -41.57 25.61 16.50
CA MET A 642 -41.04 24.26 16.36
C MET A 642 -42.12 23.27 15.89
N ILE A 643 -43.34 23.37 16.44
CA ILE A 643 -44.49 22.58 15.99
C ILE A 643 -44.80 22.89 14.51
N LEU A 644 -44.84 24.17 14.14
CA LEU A 644 -45.06 24.58 12.75
C LEU A 644 -43.97 24.06 11.81
N SER A 645 -42.71 24.08 12.23
CA SER A 645 -41.57 23.57 11.46
C SER A 645 -41.59 22.06 11.31
N LYS A 646 -41.98 21.32 12.36
CA LYS A 646 -42.15 19.86 12.30
C LYS A 646 -43.34 19.47 11.42
N ASP A 647 -44.45 20.20 11.49
CA ASP A 647 -45.61 19.98 10.61
C ASP A 647 -45.25 20.19 9.13
N LYS A 648 -44.38 21.16 8.82
CA LYS A 648 -43.88 21.40 7.45
C LYS A 648 -43.06 20.24 6.89
N MET A 649 -42.44 19.39 7.71
CA MET A 649 -41.72 18.20 7.22
C MET A 649 -42.63 17.19 6.52
N SER A 650 -43.91 17.14 6.93
CA SER A 650 -44.91 16.24 6.33
C SER A 650 -45.51 16.79 5.02
N LYS A 651 -45.30 18.07 4.71
CA LYS A 651 -45.88 18.75 3.54
C LYS A 651 -44.93 18.71 2.33
N LYS A 652 -45.48 18.83 1.11
CA LYS A 652 -44.71 18.85 -0.14
C LYS A 652 -43.73 20.03 -0.23
N ASN A 653 -44.05 21.18 0.38
CA ASN A 653 -43.14 22.31 0.48
C ASN A 653 -42.32 22.22 1.77
N LYS A 654 -41.05 21.83 1.64
CA LYS A 654 -40.12 21.58 2.75
C LYS A 654 -39.30 22.82 3.15
N ILE A 655 -39.55 23.99 2.55
CA ILE A 655 -38.83 25.23 2.87
C ILE A 655 -39.19 25.65 4.32
N GLY A 656 -38.17 25.70 5.19
CA GLY A 656 -38.34 26.01 6.61
C GLY A 656 -38.81 24.84 7.48
N ALA A 657 -38.74 23.61 6.97
CA ALA A 657 -38.99 22.40 7.74
C ALA A 657 -37.74 22.06 8.57
N SER A 658 -37.91 21.92 9.89
CA SER A 658 -36.81 21.57 10.79
C SER A 658 -37.31 20.71 11.94
N PHE A 659 -36.43 19.85 12.46
CA PHE A 659 -36.77 18.94 13.56
C PHE A 659 -36.02 19.26 14.86
N THR A 660 -34.93 20.03 14.81
CA THR A 660 -34.13 20.45 15.97
C THR A 660 -33.65 21.90 15.81
N ASP A 661 -33.62 22.66 16.90
CA ASP A 661 -33.09 24.02 16.98
C ASP A 661 -32.66 24.31 18.43
N ASP A 662 -31.72 23.52 18.94
CA ASP A 662 -31.22 23.66 20.32
C ASP A 662 -30.33 24.90 20.49
N GLY A 663 -30.00 25.59 19.39
CA GLY A 663 -29.35 26.89 19.40
C GLY A 663 -30.11 27.90 20.26
N PHE A 664 -31.45 27.88 20.23
CA PHE A 664 -32.26 28.74 21.09
C PHE A 664 -31.99 28.48 22.58
N ALA A 665 -32.06 27.22 23.00
CA ALA A 665 -31.86 26.83 24.41
C ALA A 665 -30.43 27.17 24.88
N MET A 666 -29.42 26.91 24.04
CA MET A 666 -28.03 27.28 24.33
C MET A 666 -27.85 28.79 24.45
N GLY A 667 -28.51 29.58 23.59
CA GLY A 667 -28.46 31.03 23.61
C GLY A 667 -29.08 31.62 24.87
N VAL A 668 -30.26 31.14 25.28
CA VAL A 668 -30.92 31.58 26.53
C VAL A 668 -30.04 31.27 27.74
N ALA A 669 -29.50 30.05 27.84
CA ALA A 669 -28.62 29.66 28.94
C ALA A 669 -27.36 30.55 29.02
N TYR A 670 -26.73 30.83 27.87
CA TYR A 670 -25.55 31.69 27.81
C TYR A 670 -25.85 33.13 28.26
N ILE A 671 -26.96 33.71 27.78
CA ILE A 671 -27.34 35.10 28.13
C ILE A 671 -27.74 35.22 29.61
N LEU A 672 -28.45 34.23 30.16
CA LEU A 672 -28.81 34.20 31.58
C LEU A 672 -27.56 34.19 32.46
N LYS A 673 -26.57 33.36 32.13
CA LYS A 673 -25.28 33.35 32.85
C LYS A 673 -24.53 34.66 32.69
N LEU A 674 -24.47 35.19 31.46
CA LEU A 674 -23.76 36.43 31.16
C LEU A 674 -24.28 37.61 32.01
N LEU A 675 -25.60 37.70 32.14
CA LEU A 675 -26.29 38.76 32.90
C LEU A 675 -26.46 38.46 34.39
N ASP A 676 -26.06 37.27 34.86
CA ASP A 676 -26.20 36.81 36.24
C ASP A 676 -27.68 36.76 36.71
N GLN A 677 -28.55 36.21 35.86
CA GLN A 677 -30.01 36.17 36.08
C GLN A 677 -30.57 34.76 36.26
N ASP A 678 -29.70 33.77 36.43
CA ASP A 678 -30.10 32.36 36.62
C ASP A 678 -31.04 32.18 37.83
N THR A 679 -30.70 32.76 38.97
CA THR A 679 -31.53 32.72 40.19
C THR A 679 -32.87 33.41 39.97
N ASN A 680 -32.86 34.58 39.31
CA ASN A 680 -34.08 35.34 39.04
C ASN A 680 -35.01 34.58 38.11
N PHE A 681 -34.48 33.88 37.12
CA PHE A 681 -35.28 33.01 36.25
C PHE A 681 -35.88 31.82 37.02
N GLU A 682 -35.13 31.19 37.92
CA GLU A 682 -35.62 30.09 38.77
C GLU A 682 -36.79 30.54 39.66
N THR A 683 -36.75 31.77 40.20
CA THR A 683 -37.88 32.31 41.01
C THR A 683 -39.19 32.45 40.24
N LEU A 684 -39.18 32.45 38.90
CA LEU A 684 -40.40 32.54 38.10
C LEU A 684 -41.21 31.23 38.09
N HIS A 685 -40.59 30.08 38.43
CA HIS A 685 -41.20 28.75 38.36
C HIS A 685 -41.97 28.50 37.04
N TRP A 686 -41.40 28.98 35.92
CA TRP A 686 -42.12 29.07 34.64
C TRP A 686 -42.56 27.70 34.11
N PHE A 687 -41.67 26.71 34.12
CA PHE A 687 -41.99 25.36 33.65
C PHE A 687 -43.08 24.70 34.52
N ASP A 688 -43.08 24.94 35.83
CA ASP A 688 -44.15 24.46 36.73
C ASP A 688 -45.51 25.10 36.37
N SER A 689 -45.53 26.38 35.99
CA SER A 689 -46.73 27.02 35.48
C SER A 689 -47.20 26.42 34.15
N ILE A 690 -46.29 26.01 33.27
CA ILE A 690 -46.62 25.33 32.01
C ILE A 690 -47.25 23.96 32.30
N TRP A 691 -46.62 23.16 33.17
CA TRP A 691 -47.14 21.82 33.51
C TRP A 691 -48.52 21.90 34.17
N LYS A 692 -48.74 22.88 35.06
CA LYS A 692 -50.07 23.14 35.64
C LYS A 692 -51.09 23.53 34.58
N HIS A 693 -50.72 24.40 33.62
CA HIS A 693 -51.61 24.80 32.54
C HIS A 693 -51.99 23.62 31.63
N ILE A 694 -51.01 22.80 31.22
CA ILE A 694 -51.25 21.61 30.38
C ILE A 694 -52.12 20.59 31.12
N LYS A 695 -51.91 20.40 32.42
CA LYS A 695 -52.74 19.51 33.25
C LYS A 695 -54.18 20.00 33.33
N HIS A 696 -54.38 21.30 33.58
CA HIS A 696 -55.71 21.90 33.64
C HIS A 696 -56.45 21.82 32.30
N GLU A 697 -55.77 22.11 31.18
CA GLU A 697 -56.32 21.93 29.83
C GLU A 697 -56.70 20.47 29.55
N ARG A 698 -55.92 19.50 30.04
CA ARG A 698 -56.22 18.06 29.92
C ARG A 698 -57.46 17.67 30.73
N GLU A 699 -57.60 18.16 31.96
CA GLU A 699 -58.77 17.93 32.81
C GLU A 699 -60.05 18.46 32.14
N ILE A 700 -60.01 19.68 31.59
CA ILE A 700 -61.12 20.26 30.82
C ILE A 700 -61.47 19.40 29.60
N LEU A 701 -60.46 18.85 28.91
CA LEU A 701 -60.64 18.00 27.73
C LEU A 701 -61.27 16.64 28.09
N GLU A 702 -60.92 16.07 29.24
CA GLU A 702 -61.52 14.83 29.77
C GLU A 702 -62.97 15.04 30.18
N GLU A 703 -63.29 16.16 30.83
CA GLU A 703 -64.67 16.56 31.13
C GLU A 703 -65.51 16.74 29.86
N GLN A 704 -64.95 17.35 28.81
CA GLN A 704 -65.65 17.56 27.52
C GLN A 704 -65.82 16.28 26.70
N LYS A 705 -64.89 15.33 26.79
CA LYS A 705 -65.03 13.99 26.18
C LYS A 705 -66.22 13.21 26.73
N SER A 706 -66.56 13.42 28.00
CA SER A 706 -67.69 12.75 28.66
C SER A 706 -69.07 13.26 28.23
N LYS A 707 -69.17 14.44 27.58
CA LYS A 707 -70.43 15.14 27.27
C LYS A 707 -70.70 15.32 25.76
N GLY A 708 -69.88 14.79 24.86
CA GLY A 708 -69.84 15.20 23.44
C GLY A 708 -70.40 14.22 22.39
N SER A 709 -70.93 14.77 21.30
CA SER A 709 -71.35 14.07 20.07
C SER A 709 -70.16 13.54 19.23
N ILE A 710 -70.40 12.65 18.26
CA ILE A 710 -69.35 11.98 17.44
C ILE A 710 -68.42 12.97 16.71
N GLN A 711 -68.94 14.08 16.18
CA GLN A 711 -68.12 15.14 15.56
C GLN A 711 -67.28 15.90 16.59
N LEU A 712 -67.82 16.10 17.79
CA LEU A 712 -67.10 16.70 18.91
C LEU A 712 -65.96 15.79 19.38
N GLN A 713 -66.14 14.47 19.35
CA GLN A 713 -65.11 13.49 19.69
C GLN A 713 -63.92 13.52 18.71
N GLN A 714 -64.17 13.69 17.40
CA GLN A 714 -63.09 13.85 16.40
C GLN A 714 -62.31 15.16 16.63
N ALA A 715 -63.00 16.26 16.91
CA ALA A 715 -62.36 17.53 17.26
C ALA A 715 -61.55 17.41 18.56
N LEU A 716 -62.09 16.79 19.61
CA LEU A 716 -61.41 16.56 20.88
C LEU A 716 -60.20 15.62 20.75
N ALA A 717 -60.24 14.64 19.84
CA ALA A 717 -59.10 13.78 19.55
C ALA A 717 -57.95 14.56 18.89
N LEU A 718 -58.26 15.49 17.97
CA LEU A 718 -57.27 16.39 17.37
C LEU A 718 -56.67 17.35 18.42
N THR A 719 -57.51 17.92 19.30
CA THR A 719 -57.04 18.80 20.39
C THR A 719 -56.17 18.04 21.40
N ALA A 720 -56.54 16.81 21.75
CA ALA A 720 -55.73 15.94 22.60
C ALA A 720 -54.36 15.61 21.96
N LYS A 721 -54.32 15.36 20.65
CA LYS A 721 -53.08 15.14 19.91
C LYS A 721 -52.19 16.39 19.89
N LYS A 722 -52.78 17.58 19.70
CA LYS A 722 -52.07 18.87 19.78
C LYS A 722 -51.50 19.15 21.17
N LEU A 723 -52.27 18.89 22.23
CA LEU A 723 -51.81 19.04 23.62
C LEU A 723 -50.65 18.08 23.94
N LYS A 724 -50.71 16.85 23.44
CA LYS A 724 -49.63 15.87 23.61
C LYS A 724 -48.35 16.30 22.89
N THR A 725 -48.45 16.79 21.65
CA THR A 725 -47.29 17.31 20.90
C THR A 725 -46.70 18.54 21.58
N LEU A 726 -47.55 19.46 22.07
CA LEU A 726 -47.13 20.63 22.82
C LEU A 726 -46.39 20.23 24.11
N GLU A 727 -46.90 19.26 24.87
CA GLU A 727 -46.23 18.73 26.06
C GLU A 727 -44.85 18.12 25.73
N GLU A 728 -44.75 17.34 24.66
CA GLU A 728 -43.49 16.73 24.20
C GLU A 728 -42.44 17.79 23.83
N GLU A 729 -42.83 18.85 23.11
CA GLU A 729 -41.92 19.96 22.76
C GLU A 729 -41.44 20.74 23.99
N TYR A 730 -42.32 21.02 24.96
CA TYR A 730 -41.89 21.67 26.21
C TYR A 730 -40.94 20.79 27.02
N LYS A 731 -41.12 19.46 27.02
CA LYS A 731 -40.19 18.53 27.68
C LYS A 731 -38.83 18.57 27.01
N LEU A 732 -38.79 18.53 25.67
CA LEU A 732 -37.55 18.64 24.91
C LEU A 732 -36.84 19.97 25.21
N LEU A 733 -37.56 21.10 25.17
CA LEU A 733 -36.98 22.40 25.50
C LEU A 733 -36.46 22.47 26.93
N TYR A 734 -37.20 21.92 27.91
CA TYR A 734 -36.78 21.88 29.31
C TYR A 734 -35.48 21.09 29.49
N TYR A 735 -35.37 19.91 28.87
CA TYR A 735 -34.16 19.09 28.92
C TYR A 735 -32.98 19.76 28.21
N SER A 736 -33.20 20.34 27.02
CA SER A 736 -32.17 21.08 26.28
C SER A 736 -31.68 22.30 27.06
N LEU A 737 -32.58 23.09 27.66
CA LEU A 737 -32.21 24.28 28.45
C LEU A 737 -31.48 23.89 29.74
N THR A 738 -31.96 22.88 30.47
CA THR A 738 -31.30 22.41 31.69
C THR A 738 -29.91 21.87 31.40
N SER A 739 -29.76 21.10 30.31
CA SER A 739 -28.47 20.61 29.84
C SER A 739 -27.55 21.75 29.41
N ALA A 740 -28.08 22.75 28.71
CA ALA A 740 -27.33 23.92 28.27
C ALA A 740 -26.77 24.74 29.45
N ARG A 741 -27.55 24.91 30.52
CA ARG A 741 -27.13 25.64 31.74
C ARG A 741 -25.95 24.98 32.46
N ILE A 742 -25.82 23.65 32.39
CA ILE A 742 -24.68 22.92 33.00
C ILE A 742 -23.35 23.34 32.36
N PHE A 743 -23.32 23.68 31.06
CA PHE A 743 -22.06 24.09 30.40
C PHE A 743 -21.52 25.44 30.87
N PHE A 744 -22.34 26.24 31.54
CA PHE A 744 -22.01 27.58 32.02
C PHE A 744 -21.97 27.67 33.55
N ARG A 745 -22.17 26.56 34.25
CA ARG A 745 -21.86 26.44 35.69
C ARG A 745 -20.37 26.21 35.86
#